data_AF-A0A8J4WNZ8-F1
#
_entry.id   AF-A0A8J4WNZ8-F1
#
_cell.length_a   1.000
_cell.length_b   1.000
_cell.length_c   1.000
_cell.angle_alpha   90.00
_cell.angle_beta   90.00
_cell.angle_gamma   90.00
#
_symmetry.space_group_name_H-M   'P 1'
#
loop_
_entity.id
_entity.type
_entity.pdbx_description
1 polymer ?
#
loop_
_entity_poly.entity_id
_entity_poly.type
_entity_poly.pdbx_seq_one_letter_code
_entity_poly.pdbx_strand_id
1 'polypeptide(L)'
;MTGTFGSLKGLQSLGLLDVTTYMTSVSGSTWTFASLYSDPFWSKEGLDKAIASVQKELSKNPVSLFSPTQLHYYHSELQNREKQGYPVSFIDTWGLIIEQLVFGKKHTDTLSDQKGAVSEGQNPLPIYTAVNMKKDASSSTVPEWCEFTPFEVGFCKYGAFVPVENFGSEFYLGHVVKKLPETRISFLLGIWSSVFSTNLMYLWKTFTRVTPSCPGEKKDKIEKEEKCGTLDTLRVDSEDSSLSNFMNDRPIISSVFNFLRGFFLHNSYTESPNFNISDDTNLDAFPNKLTPVDSTLSLVDSGFAVNIGFPPVLRPQRCADIILSLSYSWNEDPLQVVKETQQYCTEHQVPFPKIDFSKYTSQPKKEVYVFMDEKNPDAPIVLHFPLVNVSFKDYKAPGVKRIGKKELKQGNIDVSSDFSPYVTSNLTYSAEESQRLVDLSNYNIVNNKDTIINALKKVLNKKGPVSMTSADAQRWIHVIEVDVRRNILELNLYDEDFVKDELCTSILLDISTLKLGQKETKVFITDDKRKDKLWVEFEITESVEASGHYCSNEVLVAAPFSTLEVKLNKLPKDFRHDMLLTLRGAYNEKQVISMSKNSNLMQTLHFYINKYLETEIRLCTMQDDRTSKPAVAPVSPFAATSEFTLSLPVEKDKVELHLNRVDSSEKDMKVRLDFDIPAEEKAFLQKRKEVVSRALQSVLNLQTLDPTKVPTVAVVCSGGSSRAMTGMYGSLKGLQSLGLLDVITYMTAVSGSTWGTASLYSDPFWSKEGLDKVIASTQKELAKSQASLLSPTHLHYYHSEMETREKEGYSVSLIDTWGLIIEQLIFGKKHTDTLSDQKKAVSEGQNPLPIYTAVNMKEESAFTIPEWCEFTPFEVGFSKYGAFVPAESFGSEFYLGHVVKKLPETRLSFLLGIWSSAFSNNVMQLWNTFTGLTLSSTGEKVDKIDTDGKRPALDTLRVDSEASAFSKFLNDRPIISSIFNFLRGFFLHNSYTKSPNFDASNETNLDAFPNKLTPTNSTLSLVDTGLYINIAFPPVLRPQRCAEFIISLSYSWNDDPLQVVKKTQEYCTEHQVPFPKIDFSKYTSQPKKEVYVFIDEQNPDAPIVLHFPLVNVSFKDYKAP
;
A
#
# COMPACT_ATOMS: atom_id res chain seq x y z
N MET A 1 -32.46 0.36 -17.59
CA MET A 1 -32.28 -1.11 -17.66
C MET A 1 -32.76 -1.70 -18.99
N THR A 2 -34.07 -1.83 -19.23
CA THR A 2 -34.61 -2.52 -20.42
C THR A 2 -34.15 -1.90 -21.75
N GLY A 3 -34.16 -0.56 -21.85
CA GLY A 3 -33.62 0.13 -23.02
C GLY A 3 -32.12 -0.13 -23.23
N THR A 4 -31.35 -0.16 -22.14
CA THR A 4 -29.91 -0.49 -22.12
C THR A 4 -29.64 -1.86 -22.73
N PHE A 5 -30.36 -2.90 -22.31
CA PHE A 5 -30.25 -4.23 -22.91
C PHE A 5 -30.53 -4.22 -24.42
N GLY A 6 -31.60 -3.53 -24.85
CA GLY A 6 -31.94 -3.43 -26.27
C GLY A 6 -30.85 -2.74 -27.09
N SER A 7 -30.30 -1.62 -26.61
CA SER A 7 -29.22 -0.93 -27.30
C SER A 7 -27.92 -1.76 -27.35
N LEU A 8 -27.56 -2.45 -26.27
CA LEU A 8 -26.40 -3.36 -26.25
C LEU A 8 -26.58 -4.54 -27.20
N LYS A 9 -27.79 -5.10 -27.29
CA LYS A 9 -28.15 -6.12 -28.29
C LYS A 9 -27.98 -5.61 -29.72
N GLY A 10 -28.35 -4.35 -29.97
CA GLY A 10 -28.10 -3.67 -31.23
C GLY A 10 -26.61 -3.59 -31.54
N LEU A 11 -25.80 -3.12 -30.60
CA LEU A 11 -24.34 -3.04 -30.77
C LEU A 11 -23.70 -4.41 -30.98
N GLN A 12 -24.13 -5.44 -30.24
CA GLN A 12 -23.67 -6.82 -30.38
C GLN A 12 -23.96 -7.34 -31.80
N SER A 13 -25.17 -7.13 -32.30
CA SER A 13 -25.59 -7.56 -33.64
C SER A 13 -24.81 -6.89 -34.78
N LEU A 14 -24.26 -5.70 -34.51
CA LEU A 14 -23.41 -4.95 -35.44
C LEU A 14 -21.92 -5.27 -35.30
N GLY A 15 -21.52 -6.11 -34.33
CA GLY A 15 -20.11 -6.35 -34.00
C GLY A 15 -19.41 -5.14 -33.38
N LEU A 16 -20.18 -4.22 -32.79
CA LEU A 16 -19.66 -2.95 -32.24
C LEU A 16 -19.32 -3.03 -30.75
N LEU A 17 -19.74 -4.08 -30.03
CA LEU A 17 -19.30 -4.28 -28.64
C LEU A 17 -17.81 -4.57 -28.56
N ASP A 18 -17.26 -5.35 -29.50
CA ASP A 18 -15.83 -5.71 -29.52
C ASP A 18 -14.91 -4.50 -29.80
N VAL A 19 -15.44 -3.41 -30.36
CA VAL A 19 -14.68 -2.16 -30.58
C VAL A 19 -14.90 -1.13 -29.47
N THR A 20 -15.72 -1.46 -28.45
CA THR A 20 -16.02 -0.56 -27.34
C THR A 20 -15.02 -0.78 -26.21
N THR A 21 -14.26 0.25 -25.83
CA THR A 21 -13.26 0.15 -24.75
C THR A 21 -13.89 0.37 -23.37
N TYR A 22 -14.76 1.37 -23.26
CA TYR A 22 -15.35 1.80 -21.99
C TYR A 22 -16.87 1.77 -22.08
N MET A 23 -17.52 1.33 -21.01
CA MET A 23 -18.96 1.44 -20.84
C MET A 23 -19.24 2.15 -19.52
N THR A 24 -19.87 3.33 -19.60
CA THR A 24 -20.27 4.11 -18.41
C THR A 24 -21.77 3.95 -18.15
N SER A 25 -22.17 3.84 -16.89
CA SER A 25 -23.59 3.76 -16.50
C SER A 25 -23.94 4.64 -15.32
N VAL A 26 -25.18 5.15 -15.34
CA VAL A 26 -25.82 5.92 -14.27
C VAL A 26 -27.16 5.27 -13.92
N SER A 27 -27.59 5.40 -12.67
CA SER A 27 -28.94 5.02 -12.23
C SER A 27 -29.38 3.63 -12.71
N GLY A 28 -30.59 3.47 -13.25
CA GLY A 28 -31.13 2.18 -13.71
C GLY A 28 -30.37 1.49 -14.86
N SER A 29 -29.35 2.10 -15.47
CA SER A 29 -28.44 1.39 -16.40
C SER A 29 -27.40 0.55 -15.64
N THR A 30 -27.05 0.94 -14.41
CA THR A 30 -26.13 0.17 -13.55
C THR A 30 -26.65 -1.23 -13.24
N TRP A 31 -27.97 -1.41 -13.15
CA TRP A 31 -28.63 -2.70 -12.95
C TRP A 31 -28.39 -3.66 -14.11
N THR A 32 -28.33 -3.14 -15.34
CA THR A 32 -27.99 -3.92 -16.53
C THR A 32 -26.55 -4.39 -16.47
N PHE A 33 -25.62 -3.49 -16.11
CA PHE A 33 -24.21 -3.85 -16.01
C PHE A 33 -23.99 -4.87 -14.90
N ALA A 34 -24.52 -4.65 -13.69
CA ALA A 34 -24.42 -5.61 -12.60
C ALA A 34 -24.94 -7.01 -12.99
N SER A 35 -26.03 -7.10 -13.76
CA SER A 35 -26.54 -8.38 -14.25
C SER A 35 -25.66 -9.05 -15.33
N LEU A 36 -24.91 -8.27 -16.12
CA LEU A 36 -24.09 -8.78 -17.22
C LEU A 36 -22.69 -9.17 -16.76
N TYR A 37 -22.04 -8.32 -15.96
CA TYR A 37 -20.64 -8.49 -15.57
C TYR A 37 -20.42 -9.56 -14.48
N SER A 38 -21.48 -10.20 -13.97
CA SER A 38 -21.35 -11.48 -13.23
C SER A 38 -20.95 -12.65 -14.15
N ASP A 39 -21.09 -12.51 -15.48
CA ASP A 39 -20.65 -13.49 -16.46
C ASP A 39 -19.39 -12.98 -17.19
N PRO A 40 -18.23 -13.66 -17.05
CA PRO A 40 -16.99 -13.25 -17.69
C PRO A 40 -17.02 -13.17 -19.22
N PHE A 41 -18.01 -13.79 -19.88
CA PHE A 41 -18.09 -13.89 -21.34
C PHE A 41 -19.40 -13.33 -21.93
N TRP A 42 -20.12 -12.49 -21.17
CA TRP A 42 -21.45 -12.00 -21.54
C TRP A 42 -21.53 -11.32 -22.91
N SER A 43 -20.47 -10.63 -23.36
CA SER A 43 -20.48 -9.96 -24.67
C SER A 43 -20.34 -10.93 -25.85
N LYS A 44 -19.83 -12.15 -25.61
CA LYS A 44 -19.64 -13.21 -26.61
C LYS A 44 -20.81 -14.19 -26.66
N GLU A 45 -21.40 -14.50 -25.51
CA GLU A 45 -22.60 -15.34 -25.40
C GLU A 45 -23.84 -14.47 -25.57
N GLY A 46 -24.51 -14.55 -26.73
CA GLY A 46 -25.64 -13.67 -27.10
C GLY A 46 -26.57 -13.24 -25.96
N LEU A 47 -26.91 -11.94 -25.92
CA LEU A 47 -27.58 -11.27 -24.79
C LEU A 47 -28.98 -11.80 -24.43
N ASP A 48 -29.58 -12.65 -25.27
CA ASP A 48 -30.96 -13.13 -25.12
C ASP A 48 -31.21 -13.87 -23.80
N LYS A 49 -30.22 -14.65 -23.31
CA LYS A 49 -30.33 -15.39 -22.06
C LYS A 49 -30.42 -14.45 -20.85
N ALA A 50 -29.56 -13.43 -20.82
CA ALA A 50 -29.55 -12.42 -19.76
C ALA A 50 -30.84 -11.60 -19.78
N ILE A 51 -31.29 -11.17 -20.97
CA ILE A 51 -32.54 -10.44 -21.16
C ILE A 51 -33.73 -11.25 -20.66
N ALA A 52 -33.85 -12.52 -21.06
CA ALA A 52 -34.96 -13.38 -20.63
C ALA A 52 -35.00 -13.59 -19.11
N SER A 53 -33.82 -13.73 -18.48
CA SER A 53 -33.72 -13.87 -17.02
C SER A 53 -34.27 -12.62 -16.31
N VAL A 54 -33.85 -11.43 -16.72
CA VAL A 54 -34.30 -10.17 -16.12
C VAL A 54 -35.78 -9.91 -16.41
N GLN A 55 -36.23 -10.16 -17.64
CA GLN A 55 -37.64 -9.98 -18.04
C GLN A 55 -38.59 -10.81 -17.16
N LYS A 56 -38.19 -12.04 -16.82
CA LYS A 56 -38.96 -12.90 -15.92
C LYS A 56 -39.11 -12.25 -14.54
N GLU A 57 -38.04 -11.69 -14.00
CA GLU A 57 -38.05 -11.06 -12.67
C GLU A 57 -38.85 -9.74 -12.67
N LEU A 58 -38.69 -8.90 -13.69
CA LEU A 58 -39.46 -7.66 -13.87
C LEU A 58 -40.97 -7.88 -14.08
N SER A 59 -41.39 -9.07 -14.49
CA SER A 59 -42.80 -9.43 -14.68
C SER A 59 -43.52 -9.83 -13.39
N LYS A 60 -42.78 -9.98 -12.27
CA LYS A 60 -43.36 -10.33 -10.97
C LYS A 60 -44.15 -9.16 -10.40
N ASN A 61 -45.17 -9.48 -9.59
CA ASN A 61 -45.98 -8.47 -8.93
C ASN A 61 -45.14 -7.73 -7.86
N PRO A 62 -45.05 -6.38 -7.90
CA PRO A 62 -44.24 -5.60 -6.97
C PRO A 62 -44.64 -5.77 -5.49
N VAL A 63 -45.88 -6.18 -5.21
CA VAL A 63 -46.34 -6.48 -3.83
C VAL A 63 -45.52 -7.60 -3.19
N SER A 64 -44.99 -8.54 -3.97
CA SER A 64 -44.18 -9.64 -3.45
C SER A 64 -42.87 -9.20 -2.81
N LEU A 65 -42.34 -8.03 -3.22
CA LEU A 65 -41.11 -7.42 -2.68
C LEU A 65 -41.27 -6.96 -1.22
N PHE A 66 -42.51 -6.77 -0.77
CA PHE A 66 -42.87 -6.30 0.57
C PHE A 66 -43.61 -7.38 1.39
N SER A 67 -43.48 -8.65 1.02
CA SER A 67 -44.02 -9.75 1.83
C SER A 67 -43.32 -9.82 3.20
N PRO A 68 -43.99 -10.30 4.28
CA PRO A 68 -43.37 -10.39 5.61
C PRO A 68 -42.04 -11.15 5.63
N THR A 69 -41.91 -12.21 4.81
CA THR A 69 -40.67 -12.97 4.65
C THR A 69 -39.54 -12.11 4.09
N GLN A 70 -39.83 -11.26 3.10
CA GLN A 70 -38.84 -10.35 2.50
C GLN A 70 -38.47 -9.21 3.45
N LEU A 71 -39.45 -8.63 4.16
CA LEU A 71 -39.18 -7.59 5.17
C LEU A 71 -38.29 -8.13 6.30
N HIS A 72 -38.53 -9.37 6.75
CA HIS A 72 -37.66 -10.02 7.73
C HIS A 72 -36.24 -10.27 7.19
N TYR A 73 -36.12 -10.69 5.92
CA TYR A 73 -34.83 -10.83 5.25
C TYR A 73 -34.06 -9.50 5.22
N TYR A 74 -34.70 -8.40 4.80
CA TYR A 74 -34.07 -7.08 4.75
C TYR A 74 -33.59 -6.64 6.13
N HIS A 75 -34.45 -6.76 7.14
CA HIS A 75 -34.09 -6.42 8.52
C HIS A 75 -32.85 -7.19 9.01
N SER A 76 -32.80 -8.50 8.76
CA SER A 76 -31.67 -9.36 9.15
C SER A 76 -30.35 -8.96 8.48
N GLU A 77 -30.36 -8.71 7.16
CA GLU A 77 -29.15 -8.31 6.43
C GLU A 77 -28.66 -6.92 6.86
N LEU A 78 -29.58 -5.98 7.12
CA LEU A 78 -29.23 -4.63 7.62
C LEU A 78 -28.62 -4.68 9.03
N GLN A 79 -29.16 -5.50 9.94
CA GLN A 79 -28.57 -5.72 11.26
C GLN A 79 -27.18 -6.34 11.18
N ASN A 80 -26.96 -7.28 10.24
CA ASN A 80 -25.65 -7.87 10.03
C ASN A 80 -24.63 -6.83 9.51
N ARG A 81 -25.05 -5.98 8.57
CA ARG A 81 -24.24 -4.87 8.05
C ARG A 81 -23.84 -3.89 9.16
N GLU A 82 -24.77 -3.53 10.04
CA GLU A 82 -24.49 -2.68 11.20
C GLU A 82 -23.49 -3.33 12.18
N LYS A 83 -23.64 -4.63 12.47
CA LYS A 83 -22.70 -5.38 13.32
C LYS A 83 -21.28 -5.45 12.76
N GLN A 84 -21.13 -5.44 11.44
CA GLN A 84 -19.82 -5.34 10.76
C GLN A 84 -19.20 -3.95 10.91
N GLY A 85 -19.95 -2.96 11.38
CA GLY A 85 -19.48 -1.60 11.61
C GLY A 85 -19.79 -0.63 10.47
N TYR A 86 -20.64 -1.02 9.52
CA TYR A 86 -21.12 -0.13 8.47
C TYR A 86 -22.23 0.80 9.01
N PRO A 87 -22.22 2.10 8.67
CA PRO A 87 -23.41 2.93 8.78
C PRO A 87 -24.52 2.39 7.86
N VAL A 88 -25.75 2.33 8.38
CA VAL A 88 -26.92 1.82 7.64
C VAL A 88 -27.94 2.95 7.43
N SER A 89 -28.43 3.06 6.19
CA SER A 89 -29.31 4.10 5.68
C SER A 89 -30.52 3.51 4.92
N PHE A 90 -31.47 4.38 4.53
CA PHE A 90 -32.61 3.98 3.70
C PHE A 90 -32.20 3.46 2.31
N ILE A 91 -31.07 3.94 1.79
CA ILE A 91 -30.49 3.47 0.53
C ILE A 91 -30.03 2.01 0.61
N ASP A 92 -29.57 1.54 1.78
CA ASP A 92 -29.18 0.14 1.95
C ASP A 92 -30.38 -0.80 1.82
N THR A 93 -31.55 -0.41 2.35
CA THR A 93 -32.82 -1.13 2.16
C THR A 93 -33.23 -1.17 0.69
N TRP A 94 -33.07 -0.05 -0.02
CA TRP A 94 -33.35 0.02 -1.47
C TRP A 94 -32.44 -0.93 -2.28
N GLY A 95 -31.15 -1.01 -1.92
CA GLY A 95 -30.23 -1.97 -2.52
C GLY A 95 -30.69 -3.43 -2.40
N LEU A 96 -31.23 -3.82 -1.25
CA LEU A 96 -31.78 -5.17 -1.03
C LEU A 96 -33.09 -5.40 -1.80
N ILE A 97 -33.91 -4.37 -2.00
CA ILE A 97 -35.12 -4.47 -2.84
C ILE A 97 -34.74 -4.65 -4.31
N ILE A 98 -33.74 -3.90 -4.80
CA ILE A 98 -33.20 -4.08 -6.15
C ILE A 98 -32.61 -5.49 -6.32
N GLU A 99 -31.95 -6.02 -5.28
CA GLU A 99 -31.43 -7.39 -5.28
C GLU A 99 -32.54 -8.41 -5.61
N GLN A 100 -33.70 -8.27 -4.98
CA GLN A 100 -34.86 -9.12 -5.26
C GLN A 100 -35.51 -8.81 -6.61
N LEU A 101 -35.56 -7.54 -7.02
CA LEU A 101 -36.18 -7.11 -8.29
C LEU A 101 -35.39 -7.59 -9.52
N VAL A 102 -34.06 -7.55 -9.46
CA VAL A 102 -33.16 -7.84 -10.60
C VAL A 102 -32.74 -9.30 -10.62
N PHE A 103 -32.36 -9.86 -9.47
CA PHE A 103 -31.80 -11.22 -9.40
C PHE A 103 -32.82 -12.26 -8.90
N GLY A 104 -33.90 -11.83 -8.25
CA GLY A 104 -34.93 -12.72 -7.70
C GLY A 104 -34.51 -13.53 -6.47
N LYS A 105 -33.28 -13.33 -5.99
CA LYS A 105 -32.65 -14.06 -4.87
C LYS A 105 -31.50 -13.25 -4.30
N LYS A 106 -31.00 -13.65 -3.13
CA LYS A 106 -29.76 -13.13 -2.56
C LYS A 106 -28.61 -13.28 -3.57
N HIS A 107 -27.92 -12.18 -3.86
CA HIS A 107 -26.83 -12.12 -4.83
C HIS A 107 -25.59 -11.58 -4.12
N THR A 108 -24.58 -12.42 -3.93
CA THR A 108 -23.46 -12.13 -3.03
C THR A 108 -22.27 -11.48 -3.70
N ASP A 109 -22.29 -11.33 -5.02
CA ASP A 109 -21.18 -10.78 -5.79
C ASP A 109 -20.84 -9.35 -5.33
N THR A 110 -19.58 -9.03 -5.50
CA THR A 110 -18.97 -7.74 -5.19
C THR A 110 -18.51 -7.05 -6.48
N LEU A 111 -18.03 -5.82 -6.39
CA LEU A 111 -17.56 -5.11 -7.58
C LEU A 111 -16.17 -5.64 -8.01
N SER A 112 -15.34 -6.11 -7.07
CA SER A 112 -14.07 -6.76 -7.38
C SER A 112 -14.24 -8.09 -8.13
N ASP A 113 -15.32 -8.84 -7.91
CA ASP A 113 -15.62 -10.09 -8.64
C ASP A 113 -15.73 -9.86 -10.16
N GLN A 114 -16.16 -8.66 -10.57
CA GLN A 114 -16.25 -8.29 -11.99
C GLN A 114 -14.89 -8.14 -12.67
N LYS A 115 -13.76 -8.15 -11.94
CA LYS A 115 -12.41 -8.22 -12.54
C LYS A 115 -12.29 -9.42 -13.47
N GLY A 116 -12.95 -10.53 -13.13
CA GLY A 116 -12.99 -11.73 -13.98
C GLY A 116 -13.56 -11.47 -15.37
N ALA A 117 -14.49 -10.52 -15.50
CA ALA A 117 -15.11 -10.16 -16.77
C ALA A 117 -14.28 -9.18 -17.63
N VAL A 118 -13.16 -8.68 -17.12
CA VAL A 118 -12.31 -7.72 -17.86
C VAL A 118 -10.81 -8.05 -17.82
N SER A 119 -10.41 -9.11 -17.11
CA SER A 119 -9.01 -9.54 -16.95
C SER A 119 -8.28 -9.85 -18.25
N GLU A 120 -9.02 -10.18 -19.31
CA GLU A 120 -8.49 -10.45 -20.64
C GLU A 120 -8.78 -9.36 -21.67
N GLY A 121 -9.41 -8.26 -21.25
CA GLY A 121 -9.97 -7.28 -22.18
C GLY A 121 -11.08 -7.86 -23.06
N GLN A 122 -11.74 -8.92 -22.58
CA GLN A 122 -12.76 -9.65 -23.34
C GLN A 122 -14.14 -8.99 -23.33
N ASN A 123 -14.37 -8.04 -22.43
CA ASN A 123 -15.53 -7.16 -22.40
C ASN A 123 -15.04 -5.71 -22.21
N PRO A 124 -15.84 -4.69 -22.60
CA PRO A 124 -15.54 -3.30 -22.28
C PRO A 124 -15.39 -3.09 -20.76
N LEU A 125 -14.58 -2.11 -20.33
CA LEU A 125 -14.45 -1.80 -18.90
C LEU A 125 -15.75 -1.15 -18.37
N PRO A 126 -16.43 -1.74 -17.37
CA PRO A 126 -17.60 -1.12 -16.77
C PRO A 126 -17.17 -0.02 -15.81
N ILE A 127 -17.79 1.15 -15.96
CA ILE A 127 -17.61 2.31 -15.10
C ILE A 127 -18.99 2.70 -14.56
N TYR A 128 -19.15 2.62 -13.25
CA TYR A 128 -20.34 3.06 -12.54
C TYR A 128 -20.08 4.41 -11.87
N THR A 129 -21.14 5.18 -11.61
CA THR A 129 -20.98 6.52 -11.04
C THR A 129 -21.93 6.81 -9.89
N ALA A 130 -21.45 7.59 -8.93
CA ALA A 130 -22.24 8.29 -7.92
C ALA A 130 -21.77 9.76 -7.84
N VAL A 131 -22.54 10.61 -7.18
CA VAL A 131 -22.09 11.96 -6.83
C VAL A 131 -22.11 12.15 -5.33
N ASN A 132 -21.05 12.77 -4.80
CA ASN A 132 -20.99 13.24 -3.42
C ASN A 132 -21.61 14.64 -3.35
N MET A 133 -22.62 14.83 -2.49
CA MET A 133 -23.34 16.09 -2.38
C MET A 133 -22.71 17.00 -1.33
N LYS A 134 -22.02 18.07 -1.75
CA LYS A 134 -21.42 19.09 -0.87
C LYS A 134 -22.30 20.33 -0.77
N LYS A 135 -22.42 20.94 0.41
CA LYS A 135 -23.18 22.19 0.61
C LYS A 135 -22.27 23.42 0.49
N ASP A 136 -22.66 24.39 -0.32
CA ASP A 136 -21.96 25.66 -0.49
C ASP A 136 -22.33 26.71 0.58
N ALA A 137 -21.64 27.86 0.53
CA ALA A 137 -21.88 28.99 1.45
C ALA A 137 -23.27 29.63 1.32
N SER A 138 -23.98 29.38 0.21
CA SER A 138 -25.33 29.85 -0.10
C SER A 138 -26.41 28.77 0.12
N SER A 139 -26.03 27.60 0.65
CA SER A 139 -26.89 26.42 0.84
C SER A 139 -27.27 25.67 -0.46
N SER A 140 -26.63 25.93 -1.61
CA SER A 140 -26.74 25.07 -2.81
C SER A 140 -25.88 23.83 -2.66
N THR A 141 -26.29 22.73 -3.29
CA THR A 141 -25.52 21.50 -3.33
C THR A 141 -24.68 21.43 -4.60
N VAL A 142 -23.37 21.26 -4.46
CA VAL A 142 -22.43 21.03 -5.56
C VAL A 142 -22.11 19.52 -5.63
N PRO A 143 -22.38 18.85 -6.76
CA PRO A 143 -22.10 17.43 -6.93
C PRO A 143 -20.63 17.19 -7.30
N GLU A 144 -19.97 16.27 -6.60
CA GLU A 144 -18.64 15.79 -6.97
C GLU A 144 -18.71 14.35 -7.47
N TRP A 145 -18.26 14.10 -8.70
CA TRP A 145 -18.34 12.78 -9.33
C TRP A 145 -17.38 11.78 -8.67
N CYS A 146 -17.96 10.67 -8.21
CA CYS A 146 -17.26 9.50 -7.70
C CYS A 146 -17.42 8.36 -8.72
N GLU A 147 -16.30 7.84 -9.18
CA GLU A 147 -16.22 6.78 -10.18
C GLU A 147 -15.97 5.44 -9.51
N PHE A 148 -16.57 4.38 -10.05
CA PHE A 148 -16.42 3.01 -9.58
C PHE A 148 -16.09 2.10 -10.76
N THR A 149 -14.99 1.37 -10.65
CA THR A 149 -14.60 0.31 -11.59
C THR A 149 -14.34 -0.98 -10.81
N PRO A 150 -14.22 -2.14 -11.48
CA PRO A 150 -13.79 -3.36 -10.81
C PRO A 150 -12.41 -3.24 -10.14
N PHE A 151 -11.60 -2.23 -10.48
CA PHE A 151 -10.25 -2.05 -9.95
C PHE A 151 -10.19 -1.04 -8.80
N GLU A 152 -10.84 0.11 -8.97
CA GLU A 152 -10.72 1.23 -8.06
C GLU A 152 -12.01 2.07 -7.98
N VAL A 153 -12.14 2.79 -6.86
CA VAL A 153 -13.22 3.75 -6.59
C VAL A 153 -12.59 5.08 -6.19
N GLY A 154 -13.03 6.21 -6.75
CA GLY A 154 -12.36 7.48 -6.46
C GLY A 154 -13.00 8.73 -7.05
N PHE A 155 -12.39 9.87 -6.74
CA PHE A 155 -12.80 11.18 -7.25
C PHE A 155 -11.74 11.73 -8.21
N CYS A 156 -12.11 11.85 -9.50
CA CYS A 156 -11.24 12.44 -10.52
C CYS A 156 -10.79 13.86 -10.16
N LYS A 157 -11.68 14.66 -9.56
CA LYS A 157 -11.41 16.03 -9.10
C LYS A 157 -10.16 16.13 -8.22
N TYR A 158 -10.01 15.19 -7.29
CA TYR A 158 -8.89 15.14 -6.35
C TYR A 158 -7.73 14.26 -6.81
N GLY A 159 -7.88 13.53 -7.91
CA GLY A 159 -6.89 12.55 -8.38
C GLY A 159 -6.66 11.41 -7.39
N ALA A 160 -7.68 11.05 -6.60
CA ALA A 160 -7.54 10.13 -5.48
C ALA A 160 -8.53 8.96 -5.60
N PHE A 161 -7.98 7.75 -5.59
CA PHE A 161 -8.68 6.49 -5.80
C PHE A 161 -8.20 5.46 -4.77
N VAL A 162 -9.06 4.51 -4.44
CA VAL A 162 -8.76 3.37 -3.57
C VAL A 162 -9.12 2.06 -4.27
N PRO A 163 -8.44 0.95 -3.96
CA PRO A 163 -8.89 -0.37 -4.40
C PRO A 163 -10.33 -0.61 -3.97
N VAL A 164 -11.14 -1.17 -4.87
CA VAL A 164 -12.58 -1.35 -4.66
C VAL A 164 -12.89 -2.18 -3.40
N GLU A 165 -12.03 -3.13 -3.06
CA GLU A 165 -12.16 -3.99 -1.88
C GLU A 165 -12.08 -3.21 -0.56
N ASN A 166 -11.45 -2.03 -0.59
CA ASN A 166 -11.32 -1.16 0.56
C ASN A 166 -12.42 -0.08 0.59
N PHE A 167 -13.23 0.08 -0.47
CA PHE A 167 -14.30 1.05 -0.49
C PHE A 167 -15.34 0.76 0.61
N GLY A 168 -15.60 1.78 1.44
CA GLY A 168 -16.46 1.67 2.62
C GLY A 168 -15.70 1.38 3.93
N SER A 169 -14.41 1.06 3.89
CA SER A 169 -13.56 0.99 5.09
C SER A 169 -13.29 2.38 5.67
N GLU A 170 -12.86 2.47 6.93
CA GLU A 170 -12.47 3.76 7.53
C GLU A 170 -11.05 4.12 7.09
N PHE A 171 -10.85 5.35 6.61
CA PHE A 171 -9.55 5.88 6.22
C PHE A 171 -9.18 7.13 7.00
N TYR A 172 -7.88 7.38 7.08
CA TYR A 172 -7.32 8.64 7.51
C TYR A 172 -5.97 8.86 6.81
N LEU A 173 -5.77 10.02 6.19
CA LEU A 173 -4.57 10.38 5.42
C LEU A 173 -4.21 9.33 4.35
N GLY A 174 -5.21 8.72 3.70
CA GLY A 174 -5.00 7.71 2.66
C GLY A 174 -4.73 6.30 3.15
N HIS A 175 -4.59 6.08 4.46
CA HIS A 175 -4.41 4.75 5.03
C HIS A 175 -5.73 4.18 5.55
N VAL A 176 -5.95 2.88 5.35
CA VAL A 176 -7.09 2.16 5.94
C VAL A 176 -6.89 2.06 7.46
N VAL A 177 -7.68 2.80 8.22
CA VAL A 177 -7.69 2.81 9.69
C VAL A 177 -8.39 1.58 10.24
N LYS A 178 -9.52 1.21 9.61
CA LYS A 178 -10.32 0.03 9.96
C LYS A 178 -10.84 -0.60 8.68
N LYS A 179 -10.30 -1.76 8.34
CA LYS A 179 -10.74 -2.53 7.18
C LYS A 179 -12.11 -3.15 7.45
N LEU A 180 -13.07 -2.87 6.58
CA LEU A 180 -14.37 -3.52 6.55
C LEU A 180 -14.44 -4.52 5.37
N PRO A 181 -15.29 -5.56 5.43
CA PRO A 181 -15.46 -6.49 4.32
C PRO A 181 -16.03 -5.79 3.08
N GLU A 182 -15.58 -6.10 1.86
CA GLU A 182 -16.04 -5.42 0.64
C GLU A 182 -17.57 -5.30 0.55
N THR A 183 -18.05 -4.14 0.11
CA THR A 183 -19.48 -3.88 -0.04
C THR A 183 -20.06 -4.68 -1.20
N ARG A 184 -21.02 -5.56 -0.90
CA ARG A 184 -21.81 -6.32 -1.88
C ARG A 184 -22.43 -5.40 -2.93
N ILE A 185 -22.45 -5.85 -4.19
CA ILE A 185 -22.90 -5.04 -5.33
C ILE A 185 -24.33 -4.52 -5.17
N SER A 186 -25.22 -5.24 -4.48
CA SER A 186 -26.60 -4.79 -4.23
C SER A 186 -26.67 -3.49 -3.42
N PHE A 187 -25.78 -3.28 -2.44
CA PHE A 187 -25.71 -2.01 -1.72
C PHE A 187 -25.16 -0.87 -2.61
N LEU A 188 -24.23 -1.17 -3.51
CA LEU A 188 -23.74 -0.20 -4.50
C LEU A 188 -24.82 0.17 -5.51
N LEU A 189 -25.63 -0.79 -5.97
CA LEU A 189 -26.81 -0.51 -6.81
C LEU A 189 -27.80 0.40 -6.09
N GLY A 190 -27.97 0.24 -4.77
CA GLY A 190 -28.73 1.16 -3.94
C GLY A 190 -28.20 2.60 -4.05
N ILE A 191 -26.88 2.80 -3.91
CA ILE A 191 -26.23 4.12 -4.01
C ILE A 191 -26.37 4.69 -5.43
N TRP A 192 -26.00 3.91 -6.45
CA TRP A 192 -25.99 4.36 -7.84
C TRP A 192 -27.38 4.66 -8.40
N SER A 193 -28.44 4.14 -7.77
CA SER A 193 -29.84 4.35 -8.16
C SER A 193 -30.70 4.93 -7.04
N SER A 194 -30.08 5.72 -6.15
CA SER A 194 -30.79 6.30 -5.00
C SER A 194 -31.86 7.32 -5.39
N VAL A 195 -31.93 7.81 -6.63
CA VAL A 195 -33.04 8.69 -7.07
C VAL A 195 -34.41 8.03 -6.88
N PHE A 196 -34.46 6.70 -6.97
CA PHE A 196 -35.65 5.90 -6.76
C PHE A 196 -35.99 5.68 -5.27
N SER A 197 -35.13 6.09 -4.33
CA SER A 197 -35.43 5.95 -2.89
C SER A 197 -36.59 6.84 -2.46
N THR A 198 -36.87 7.94 -3.18
CA THR A 198 -38.05 8.78 -2.99
C THR A 198 -39.34 8.06 -3.40
N ASN A 199 -39.32 7.32 -4.52
CA ASN A 199 -40.39 6.42 -4.95
C ASN A 199 -40.59 5.28 -3.94
N LEU A 200 -39.49 4.77 -3.37
CA LEU A 200 -39.56 3.81 -2.27
C LEU A 200 -40.22 4.43 -1.03
N MET A 201 -39.96 5.69 -0.66
CA MET A 201 -40.68 6.34 0.45
C MET A 201 -42.19 6.41 0.20
N TYR A 202 -42.61 6.67 -1.04
CA TYR A 202 -44.02 6.67 -1.43
C TYR A 202 -44.64 5.27 -1.35
N LEU A 203 -43.98 4.25 -1.91
CA LEU A 203 -44.41 2.85 -1.81
C LEU A 203 -44.42 2.38 -0.35
N TRP A 204 -43.37 2.69 0.42
CA TRP A 204 -43.23 2.38 1.83
C TRP A 204 -44.34 3.01 2.66
N LYS A 205 -44.67 4.28 2.44
CA LYS A 205 -45.81 4.95 3.07
C LYS A 205 -47.14 4.29 2.71
N THR A 206 -47.28 3.82 1.47
CA THR A 206 -48.49 3.16 0.98
C THR A 206 -48.69 1.78 1.63
N PHE A 207 -47.59 1.03 1.83
CA PHE A 207 -47.63 -0.32 2.41
C PHE A 207 -47.51 -0.37 3.95
N THR A 208 -46.78 0.57 4.58
CA THR A 208 -46.49 0.56 6.04
C THR A 208 -47.16 1.70 6.82
N ARG A 209 -47.72 2.72 6.15
CA ARG A 209 -48.29 3.96 6.74
C ARG A 209 -47.33 4.85 7.55
N VAL A 210 -46.04 4.51 7.62
CA VAL A 210 -45.00 5.30 8.31
C VAL A 210 -44.22 6.13 7.29
N THR A 211 -43.91 7.39 7.61
CA THR A 211 -43.12 8.29 6.76
C THR A 211 -41.75 8.54 7.41
N PRO A 212 -40.64 8.01 6.85
CA PRO A 212 -39.28 8.38 7.28
C PRO A 212 -39.02 9.87 7.01
N SER A 213 -38.38 10.59 7.92
CA SER A 213 -38.15 12.05 7.80
C SER A 213 -36.86 12.38 7.03
N CYS A 214 -36.89 13.34 6.09
CA CYS A 214 -35.76 13.75 5.24
C CYS A 214 -35.33 15.20 5.48
N PRO A 215 -34.03 15.50 5.75
CA PRO A 215 -33.57 16.88 5.88
C PRO A 215 -33.11 17.44 4.53
N GLY A 216 -33.96 18.31 3.95
CA GLY A 216 -33.54 19.37 3.02
C GLY A 216 -33.49 18.99 1.53
N GLU A 217 -34.65 18.99 0.87
CA GLU A 217 -34.73 19.09 -0.59
C GLU A 217 -35.23 20.49 -1.00
N LYS A 218 -34.47 21.18 -1.86
CA LYS A 218 -35.05 22.17 -2.77
C LYS A 218 -35.79 21.37 -3.86
N LYS A 219 -37.12 21.49 -3.90
CA LYS A 219 -38.06 20.82 -4.82
C LYS A 219 -37.89 21.14 -6.32
N ASP A 220 -36.79 21.76 -6.75
CA ASP A 220 -36.73 22.47 -8.04
C ASP A 220 -35.94 21.77 -9.16
N LYS A 221 -35.32 20.59 -8.93
CA LYS A 221 -34.54 19.89 -9.97
C LYS A 221 -34.94 18.44 -10.26
N ILE A 222 -35.97 17.91 -9.60
CA ILE A 222 -36.59 16.65 -10.01
C ILE A 222 -37.70 17.02 -11.01
N GLU A 223 -37.73 16.34 -12.15
CA GLU A 223 -38.77 16.50 -13.18
C GLU A 223 -40.15 16.64 -12.51
N LYS A 224 -40.80 17.79 -12.72
CA LYS A 224 -42.09 18.10 -12.10
C LYS A 224 -43.15 17.18 -12.70
N GLU A 225 -43.58 16.17 -11.95
CA GLU A 225 -44.76 15.40 -12.28
C GLU A 225 -45.78 15.43 -11.13
N GLU A 226 -47.00 15.90 -11.44
CA GLU A 226 -48.14 15.90 -10.54
C GLU A 226 -48.97 14.61 -10.69
N LYS A 227 -49.14 13.91 -9.57
CA LYS A 227 -50.24 12.98 -9.19
C LYS A 227 -50.50 11.66 -9.97
N CYS A 228 -50.28 10.57 -9.21
CA CYS A 228 -51.18 9.46 -8.86
C CYS A 228 -51.68 8.49 -9.95
N GLY A 229 -51.12 7.27 -9.92
CA GLY A 229 -51.77 6.03 -10.37
C GLY A 229 -52.13 5.14 -9.17
N THR A 230 -53.40 4.77 -9.09
CA THR A 230 -54.09 4.03 -8.02
C THR A 230 -53.47 2.66 -7.71
N LEU A 231 -52.97 2.48 -6.47
CA LEU A 231 -52.80 1.16 -5.85
C LEU A 231 -53.70 1.07 -4.62
N ASP A 232 -54.80 0.32 -4.76
CA ASP A 232 -55.75 0.03 -3.70
C ASP A 232 -55.07 -0.72 -2.54
N THR A 233 -55.44 -0.30 -1.32
CA THR A 233 -54.91 -0.71 -0.02
C THR A 233 -54.95 -2.23 0.20
N LEU A 234 -53.78 -2.87 0.25
CA LEU A 234 -53.57 -4.15 0.93
C LEU A 234 -52.90 -3.89 2.28
N ARG A 235 -53.55 -4.35 3.34
CA ARG A 235 -53.20 -4.12 4.75
C ARG A 235 -52.34 -5.28 5.25
N VAL A 236 -51.15 -4.98 5.76
CA VAL A 236 -50.33 -5.94 6.52
C VAL A 236 -50.42 -5.54 8.00
N ASP A 237 -50.88 -6.44 8.87
CA ASP A 237 -51.12 -6.17 10.30
C ASP A 237 -50.04 -6.80 11.20
N SER A 238 -49.62 -6.02 12.20
CA SER A 238 -49.12 -6.38 13.55
C SER A 238 -47.68 -6.88 13.79
N GLU A 239 -46.93 -7.46 12.85
CA GLU A 239 -45.50 -7.83 13.07
C GLU A 239 -44.49 -6.84 12.43
N ASP A 240 -44.93 -6.01 11.47
CA ASP A 240 -44.07 -5.15 10.62
C ASP A 240 -43.69 -3.78 11.23
N SER A 241 -43.94 -3.58 12.53
CA SER A 241 -43.45 -2.39 13.24
C SER A 241 -41.93 -2.42 13.44
N SER A 242 -41.28 -3.59 13.41
CA SER A 242 -39.86 -3.70 13.75
C SER A 242 -38.93 -3.08 12.68
N LEU A 243 -39.13 -3.35 11.39
CA LEU A 243 -38.30 -2.76 10.33
C LEU A 243 -38.62 -1.27 10.15
N SER A 244 -39.90 -0.89 10.24
CA SER A 244 -40.31 0.52 10.20
C SER A 244 -39.69 1.30 11.37
N ASN A 245 -39.73 0.77 12.59
CA ASN A 245 -39.08 1.36 13.76
C ASN A 245 -37.54 1.37 13.61
N PHE A 246 -36.94 0.31 13.05
CA PHE A 246 -35.50 0.25 12.79
C PHE A 246 -35.02 1.35 11.83
N MET A 247 -35.88 1.81 10.92
CA MET A 247 -35.56 2.84 9.92
C MET A 247 -35.92 4.27 10.35
N ASN A 248 -36.79 4.47 11.34
CA ASN A 248 -37.33 5.79 11.70
C ASN A 248 -36.27 6.79 12.22
N ASP A 249 -35.17 6.29 12.82
CA ASP A 249 -34.10 7.13 13.38
C ASP A 249 -32.84 7.20 12.48
N ARG A 250 -32.88 6.62 11.28
CA ARG A 250 -31.71 6.48 10.39
C ARG A 250 -31.72 7.50 9.24
N PRO A 251 -30.54 7.94 8.76
CA PRO A 251 -30.44 8.88 7.65
C PRO A 251 -30.95 8.25 6.35
N ILE A 252 -31.57 9.08 5.50
CA ILE A 252 -32.05 8.65 4.17
C ILE A 252 -30.88 8.52 3.19
N ILE A 253 -29.91 9.42 3.27
CA ILE A 253 -28.72 9.42 2.42
C ILE A 253 -27.70 8.42 2.97
N SER A 254 -27.03 7.71 2.06
CA SER A 254 -25.95 6.79 2.39
C SER A 254 -24.77 7.59 2.93
N SER A 255 -24.32 7.21 4.12
CA SER A 255 -23.09 7.71 4.71
C SER A 255 -22.03 6.65 4.49
N VAL A 256 -20.98 6.96 3.75
CA VAL A 256 -19.85 6.05 3.53
C VAL A 256 -18.62 6.67 4.15
N PHE A 257 -17.75 5.91 4.80
CA PHE A 257 -16.51 6.47 5.33
C PHE A 257 -15.67 7.11 4.23
N ASN A 258 -15.19 8.32 4.47
CA ASN A 258 -14.49 9.09 3.47
C ASN A 258 -13.03 8.64 3.35
N PHE A 259 -12.68 8.05 2.20
CA PHE A 259 -11.30 7.65 1.91
C PHE A 259 -10.33 8.82 1.73
N LEU A 260 -10.85 10.03 1.49
CA LEU A 260 -10.07 11.26 1.44
C LEU A 260 -9.87 11.93 2.81
N ARG A 261 -10.44 11.37 3.87
CA ARG A 261 -10.43 11.99 5.20
C ARG A 261 -9.01 12.27 5.65
N GLY A 262 -8.75 13.52 6.01
CA GLY A 262 -7.47 13.95 6.57
C GLY A 262 -6.47 14.46 5.54
N PHE A 263 -6.67 14.23 4.23
CA PHE A 263 -5.81 14.85 3.23
C PHE A 263 -5.90 16.38 3.27
N PHE A 264 -4.79 17.05 3.03
CA PHE A 264 -4.73 18.49 2.80
C PHE A 264 -4.67 18.77 1.31
N LEU A 265 -5.28 19.87 0.88
CA LEU A 265 -5.10 20.35 -0.49
C LEU A 265 -3.73 21.01 -0.60
N HIS A 266 -3.04 20.73 -1.71
CA HIS A 266 -1.75 21.32 -2.03
C HIS A 266 -1.86 22.85 -2.13
N ASN A 267 -0.83 23.61 -1.76
CA ASN A 267 -0.88 25.09 -1.77
C ASN A 267 -1.22 25.70 -3.13
N SER A 268 -0.93 24.98 -4.22
CA SER A 268 -1.27 25.36 -5.59
C SER A 268 -2.41 24.54 -6.20
N TYR A 269 -3.26 23.88 -5.40
CA TYR A 269 -4.39 23.09 -5.94
C TYR A 269 -5.32 23.94 -6.81
N THR A 270 -5.36 25.25 -6.55
CA THR A 270 -6.11 26.25 -7.30
C THR A 270 -5.61 26.46 -8.73
N GLU A 271 -4.39 26.04 -9.04
CA GLU A 271 -3.79 26.08 -10.38
C GLU A 271 -4.12 24.84 -11.20
N SER A 272 -4.68 23.79 -10.57
CA SER A 272 -5.08 22.57 -11.28
C SER A 272 -6.36 22.80 -12.09
N PRO A 273 -6.44 22.34 -13.35
CA PRO A 273 -7.62 22.51 -14.19
C PRO A 273 -8.85 21.75 -13.66
N ASN A 274 -8.66 20.84 -12.69
CA ASN A 274 -9.74 20.06 -12.09
C ASN A 274 -10.57 20.84 -11.05
N PHE A 275 -10.12 22.03 -10.63
CA PHE A 275 -10.81 22.87 -9.65
C PHE A 275 -11.27 24.17 -10.31
N ASN A 276 -12.53 24.55 -10.10
CA ASN A 276 -13.08 25.76 -10.70
C ASN A 276 -13.13 26.92 -9.71
N ILE A 277 -12.21 27.87 -9.85
CA ILE A 277 -12.11 29.08 -8.99
C ILE A 277 -12.43 30.34 -9.81
N SER A 278 -13.14 30.20 -10.93
CA SER A 278 -13.50 31.35 -11.76
C SER A 278 -14.45 32.35 -11.06
N ASP A 279 -15.03 31.95 -9.93
CA ASP A 279 -15.91 32.74 -9.09
C ASP A 279 -15.45 32.63 -7.63
N ASP A 280 -15.15 33.76 -6.98
CA ASP A 280 -14.71 33.84 -5.58
C ASP A 280 -15.77 33.29 -4.58
N THR A 281 -16.98 33.01 -5.04
CA THR A 281 -18.06 32.37 -4.27
C THR A 281 -18.13 30.85 -4.46
N ASN A 282 -17.34 30.27 -5.39
CA ASN A 282 -17.31 28.83 -5.65
C ASN A 282 -16.72 28.06 -4.46
N LEU A 283 -17.29 26.88 -4.16
CA LEU A 283 -16.80 25.98 -3.12
C LEU A 283 -15.31 25.62 -3.27
N ASP A 284 -14.84 25.51 -4.51
CA ASP A 284 -13.46 25.12 -4.82
C ASP A 284 -12.43 26.17 -4.37
N ALA A 285 -12.86 27.42 -4.15
CA ALA A 285 -12.02 28.47 -3.58
C ALA A 285 -11.74 28.26 -2.07
N PHE A 286 -12.48 27.39 -1.39
CA PHE A 286 -12.41 27.21 0.06
C PHE A 286 -11.92 25.80 0.42
N PRO A 287 -10.59 25.59 0.60
CA PRO A 287 -10.01 24.26 0.78
C PRO A 287 -10.55 23.54 2.03
N ASN A 288 -10.92 24.30 3.07
CA ASN A 288 -11.47 23.78 4.31
C ASN A 288 -12.95 23.34 4.22
N LYS A 289 -13.62 23.54 3.08
CA LYS A 289 -14.98 23.09 2.81
C LYS A 289 -15.05 21.91 1.85
N LEU A 290 -13.91 21.52 1.27
CA LEU A 290 -13.81 20.43 0.31
C LEU A 290 -13.81 19.04 0.97
N THR A 291 -13.96 18.00 0.16
CA THR A 291 -14.24 16.63 0.64
C THR A 291 -13.18 16.04 1.57
N PRO A 292 -11.88 16.31 1.44
CA PRO A 292 -10.88 15.78 2.37
C PRO A 292 -11.09 16.09 3.87
N VAL A 293 -11.86 17.14 4.19
CA VAL A 293 -12.15 17.55 5.57
C VAL A 293 -13.27 16.71 6.21
N ASP A 294 -14.17 16.15 5.40
CA ASP A 294 -15.34 15.42 5.92
C ASP A 294 -14.96 14.02 6.41
N SER A 295 -15.63 13.53 7.46
CA SER A 295 -15.44 12.17 7.95
C SER A 295 -16.15 11.11 7.09
N THR A 296 -17.20 11.50 6.37
CA THR A 296 -18.07 10.62 5.60
C THR A 296 -18.50 11.27 4.29
N LEU A 297 -18.62 10.47 3.23
CA LEU A 297 -19.19 10.82 1.94
C LEU A 297 -20.71 10.64 1.97
N SER A 298 -21.42 11.58 1.34
CA SER A 298 -22.86 11.53 1.11
C SER A 298 -23.11 11.19 -0.35
N LEU A 299 -22.95 9.91 -0.69
CA LEU A 299 -23.04 9.44 -2.06
C LEU A 299 -24.50 9.17 -2.46
N VAL A 300 -24.88 9.72 -3.61
CA VAL A 300 -26.21 9.57 -4.22
C VAL A 300 -26.12 9.33 -5.72
N ASP A 301 -27.25 9.01 -6.34
CA ASP A 301 -27.40 8.81 -7.78
C ASP A 301 -26.86 10.00 -8.59
N SER A 302 -26.06 9.70 -9.62
CA SER A 302 -25.52 10.73 -10.52
C SER A 302 -26.62 11.44 -11.35
N GLY A 303 -27.81 10.84 -11.44
CA GLY A 303 -28.99 11.46 -12.04
C GLY A 303 -29.42 12.78 -11.37
N PHE A 304 -29.00 13.04 -10.12
CA PHE A 304 -29.19 14.35 -9.48
C PHE A 304 -28.29 15.46 -10.05
N ALA A 305 -27.23 15.10 -10.78
CA ALA A 305 -26.30 16.02 -11.43
C ALA A 305 -26.54 16.07 -12.95
N VAL A 306 -26.14 15.02 -13.66
CA VAL A 306 -26.35 14.86 -15.10
C VAL A 306 -26.79 13.43 -15.34
N ASN A 307 -27.96 13.23 -15.96
CA ASN A 307 -28.58 11.92 -16.14
C ASN A 307 -27.94 11.07 -17.27
N ILE A 308 -26.60 11.13 -17.39
CA ILE A 308 -25.78 10.34 -18.31
C ILE A 308 -24.31 10.36 -17.87
N GLY A 309 -23.59 9.26 -18.07
CA GLY A 309 -22.23 9.04 -17.59
C GLY A 309 -21.13 9.69 -18.43
N PHE A 310 -21.30 10.92 -18.93
CA PHE A 310 -20.26 11.61 -19.70
C PHE A 310 -18.99 11.95 -18.88
N PRO A 311 -19.08 12.48 -17.65
CA PRO A 311 -17.91 12.92 -16.90
C PRO A 311 -16.80 11.87 -16.71
N PRO A 312 -17.09 10.59 -16.35
CA PRO A 312 -16.03 9.59 -16.29
C PRO A 312 -15.39 9.30 -17.65
N VAL A 313 -16.17 9.12 -18.74
CA VAL A 313 -15.57 8.78 -20.05
C VAL A 313 -14.79 9.96 -20.67
N LEU A 314 -15.15 11.19 -20.34
CA LEU A 314 -14.47 12.42 -20.78
C LEU A 314 -13.20 12.73 -19.96
N ARG A 315 -12.81 11.88 -19.01
CA ARG A 315 -11.52 11.99 -18.32
C ARG A 315 -10.39 12.05 -19.37
N PRO A 316 -9.51 13.07 -19.36
CA PRO A 316 -8.51 13.26 -20.42
C PRO A 316 -7.62 12.02 -20.64
N GLN A 317 -7.25 11.33 -19.57
CA GLN A 317 -6.41 10.12 -19.61
C GLN A 317 -7.08 8.93 -20.33
N ARG A 318 -8.39 8.98 -20.61
CA ARG A 318 -9.09 7.92 -21.36
C ARG A 318 -9.07 8.11 -22.87
N CYS A 319 -8.71 9.31 -23.34
CA CYS A 319 -8.57 9.64 -24.76
C CYS A 319 -9.75 9.14 -25.62
N ALA A 320 -10.99 9.29 -25.14
CA ALA A 320 -12.16 8.80 -25.86
C ALA A 320 -12.35 9.61 -27.15
N ASP A 321 -12.20 8.98 -28.32
CA ASP A 321 -12.34 9.66 -29.62
C ASP A 321 -13.80 9.75 -30.10
N ILE A 322 -14.60 8.75 -29.73
CA ILE A 322 -15.99 8.60 -30.12
C ILE A 322 -16.81 8.13 -28.92
N ILE A 323 -17.96 8.76 -28.70
CA ILE A 323 -18.86 8.41 -27.60
C ILE A 323 -20.24 8.09 -28.18
N LEU A 324 -20.70 6.86 -27.94
CA LEU A 324 -22.07 6.45 -28.20
C LEU A 324 -22.92 6.71 -26.95
N SER A 325 -23.60 7.84 -26.95
CA SER A 325 -24.43 8.31 -25.83
C SER A 325 -25.84 7.73 -25.93
N LEU A 326 -26.12 6.70 -25.14
CA LEU A 326 -27.43 6.05 -25.07
C LEU A 326 -28.28 6.70 -23.97
N SER A 327 -29.27 7.52 -24.35
CA SER A 327 -30.10 8.28 -23.41
C SER A 327 -31.51 7.69 -23.29
N TYR A 328 -31.93 7.50 -22.05
CA TYR A 328 -33.28 7.05 -21.68
C TYR A 328 -34.01 8.10 -20.84
N SER A 329 -33.64 9.37 -20.99
CA SER A 329 -34.30 10.49 -20.31
C SER A 329 -35.73 10.68 -20.81
N TRP A 330 -36.62 11.04 -19.89
CA TRP A 330 -38.03 11.28 -20.14
C TRP A 330 -38.36 12.74 -20.52
N ASN A 331 -37.33 13.58 -20.69
CA ASN A 331 -37.50 14.99 -21.05
C ASN A 331 -38.13 15.18 -22.44
N GLU A 332 -39.00 16.18 -22.57
CA GLU A 332 -39.61 16.53 -23.86
C GLU A 332 -38.56 16.88 -24.92
N ASP A 333 -37.49 17.57 -24.49
CA ASP A 333 -36.32 17.89 -25.30
C ASP A 333 -35.32 16.71 -25.27
N PRO A 334 -35.14 15.99 -26.39
CA PRO A 334 -34.23 14.85 -26.44
C PRO A 334 -32.75 15.23 -26.25
N LEU A 335 -32.39 16.51 -26.35
CA LEU A 335 -31.01 16.99 -26.22
C LEU A 335 -30.70 17.58 -24.84
N GLN A 336 -31.65 17.59 -23.91
CA GLN A 336 -31.49 18.23 -22.60
C GLN A 336 -30.25 17.74 -21.85
N VAL A 337 -30.04 16.42 -21.79
CA VAL A 337 -28.86 15.83 -21.13
C VAL A 337 -27.53 16.23 -21.79
N VAL A 338 -27.53 16.47 -23.12
CA VAL A 338 -26.34 16.93 -23.86
C VAL A 338 -26.08 18.41 -23.60
N LYS A 339 -27.13 19.22 -23.42
CA LYS A 339 -27.00 20.63 -23.01
C LYS A 339 -26.36 20.76 -21.63
N GLU A 340 -26.86 19.97 -20.67
CA GLU A 340 -26.32 19.89 -19.32
C GLU A 340 -24.86 19.41 -19.33
N THR A 341 -24.54 18.41 -20.16
CA THR A 341 -23.17 17.93 -20.34
C THR A 341 -22.26 19.01 -20.92
N GLN A 342 -22.69 19.75 -21.95
CA GLN A 342 -21.89 20.83 -22.52
C GLN A 342 -21.65 21.95 -21.50
N GLN A 343 -22.66 22.28 -20.69
CA GLN A 343 -22.51 23.24 -19.61
C GLN A 343 -21.48 22.75 -18.58
N TYR A 344 -21.61 21.51 -18.11
CA TYR A 344 -20.65 20.89 -17.18
C TYR A 344 -19.22 20.92 -17.75
N CYS A 345 -19.03 20.52 -19.00
CA CYS A 345 -17.71 20.51 -19.65
C CYS A 345 -17.14 21.92 -19.82
N THR A 346 -17.98 22.92 -20.09
CA THR A 346 -17.57 24.32 -20.18
C THR A 346 -17.10 24.84 -18.82
N GLU A 347 -17.84 24.53 -17.75
CA GLU A 347 -17.50 24.92 -16.37
C GLU A 347 -16.22 24.26 -15.86
N HIS A 348 -15.90 23.04 -16.32
CA HIS A 348 -14.74 22.26 -15.87
C HIS A 348 -13.59 22.22 -16.91
N GLN A 349 -13.68 23.03 -17.97
CA GLN A 349 -12.68 23.11 -19.05
C GLN A 349 -12.36 21.75 -19.71
N VAL A 350 -13.34 20.85 -19.77
CA VAL A 350 -13.23 19.53 -20.40
C VAL A 350 -13.54 19.66 -21.90
N PRO A 351 -12.69 19.12 -22.80
CA PRO A 351 -12.96 19.14 -24.24
C PRO A 351 -14.28 18.42 -24.57
N PHE A 352 -15.22 19.16 -25.16
CA PHE A 352 -16.50 18.64 -25.63
C PHE A 352 -16.94 19.41 -26.89
N PRO A 353 -17.68 18.78 -27.83
CA PRO A 353 -18.11 19.47 -29.03
C PRO A 353 -18.90 20.74 -28.72
N LYS A 354 -18.55 21.86 -29.37
CA LYS A 354 -19.34 23.09 -29.23
C LYS A 354 -20.62 23.00 -30.07
N ILE A 355 -21.73 22.73 -29.41
CA ILE A 355 -23.04 22.52 -30.03
C ILE A 355 -23.86 23.81 -29.97
N ASP A 356 -24.36 24.22 -31.14
CA ASP A 356 -25.37 25.27 -31.25
C ASP A 356 -26.77 24.64 -31.23
N PHE A 357 -27.38 24.60 -30.06
CA PHE A 357 -28.68 23.97 -29.84
C PHE A 357 -29.84 24.67 -30.55
N SER A 358 -29.70 25.94 -30.93
CA SER A 358 -30.74 26.71 -31.63
C SER A 358 -31.12 26.08 -32.99
N LYS A 359 -30.17 25.35 -33.59
CA LYS A 359 -30.36 24.64 -34.86
C LYS A 359 -31.30 23.43 -34.77
N TYR A 360 -31.54 22.92 -33.56
CA TYR A 360 -32.30 21.68 -33.34
C TYR A 360 -33.71 21.92 -32.80
N THR A 361 -33.99 23.09 -32.22
CA THR A 361 -35.31 23.44 -31.64
C THR A 361 -36.47 23.33 -32.63
N SER A 362 -36.22 23.50 -33.93
CA SER A 362 -37.23 23.45 -35.00
C SER A 362 -37.19 22.17 -35.85
N GLN A 363 -36.26 21.24 -35.58
CA GLN A 363 -36.12 20.01 -36.37
C GLN A 363 -36.98 18.86 -35.80
N PRO A 364 -37.48 17.94 -36.66
CA PRO A 364 -38.15 16.74 -36.18
C PRO A 364 -37.19 15.87 -35.36
N LYS A 365 -37.73 15.16 -34.37
CA LYS A 365 -36.97 14.21 -33.53
C LYS A 365 -36.32 13.13 -34.41
N LYS A 366 -35.06 12.80 -34.11
CA LYS A 366 -34.26 11.78 -34.83
C LYS A 366 -33.84 10.68 -33.86
N GLU A 367 -33.58 9.50 -34.41
CA GLU A 367 -33.08 8.34 -33.64
C GLU A 367 -31.60 8.50 -33.24
N VAL A 368 -30.83 9.30 -33.99
CA VAL A 368 -29.44 9.64 -33.68
C VAL A 368 -29.13 11.09 -34.04
N TYR A 369 -28.33 11.73 -33.21
CA TYR A 369 -27.74 13.05 -33.43
C TYR A 369 -26.22 12.92 -33.40
N VAL A 370 -25.52 13.53 -34.36
CA VAL A 370 -24.05 13.49 -34.43
C VAL A 370 -23.51 14.88 -34.17
N PHE A 371 -22.63 14.99 -33.17
CA PHE A 371 -21.95 16.23 -32.80
C PHE A 371 -20.45 16.07 -33.02
N MET A 372 -19.87 17.01 -33.73
CA MET A 372 -18.46 17.02 -34.10
C MET A 372 -17.98 18.46 -34.11
N ASP A 373 -16.81 18.69 -33.51
CA ASP A 373 -16.10 19.96 -33.59
C ASP A 373 -14.87 19.77 -34.48
N GLU A 374 -14.83 20.48 -35.60
CA GLU A 374 -13.68 20.47 -36.51
C GLU A 374 -12.58 21.43 -36.06
N LYS A 375 -12.91 22.40 -35.20
CA LYS A 375 -11.98 23.41 -34.72
C LYS A 375 -11.26 22.98 -33.44
N ASN A 376 -11.86 22.04 -32.71
CA ASN A 376 -11.27 21.43 -31.53
C ASN A 376 -10.97 19.93 -31.81
N PRO A 377 -9.74 19.58 -32.21
CA PRO A 377 -9.38 18.19 -32.51
C PRO A 377 -9.44 17.28 -31.28
N ASP A 378 -9.29 17.85 -30.07
CA ASP A 378 -9.29 17.13 -28.80
C ASP A 378 -10.71 16.79 -28.29
N ALA A 379 -11.76 17.32 -28.94
CA ALA A 379 -13.14 17.01 -28.60
C ALA A 379 -13.62 15.71 -29.28
N PRO A 380 -14.26 14.78 -28.54
CA PRO A 380 -14.77 13.53 -29.09
C PRO A 380 -15.89 13.75 -30.11
N ILE A 381 -16.05 12.82 -31.04
CA ILE A 381 -17.29 12.73 -31.84
C ILE A 381 -18.38 12.09 -30.98
N VAL A 382 -19.49 12.79 -30.75
CA VAL A 382 -20.59 12.28 -29.92
C VAL A 382 -21.77 11.86 -30.80
N LEU A 383 -22.17 10.60 -30.71
CA LEU A 383 -23.40 10.08 -31.31
C LEU A 383 -24.43 9.88 -30.21
N HIS A 384 -25.42 10.75 -30.17
CA HIS A 384 -26.46 10.74 -29.15
C HIS A 384 -27.72 10.04 -29.64
N PHE A 385 -28.12 8.98 -28.95
CA PHE A 385 -29.30 8.17 -29.21
C PHE A 385 -30.34 8.43 -28.10
N PRO A 386 -31.33 9.30 -28.32
CA PRO A 386 -32.44 9.46 -27.38
C PRO A 386 -33.46 8.33 -27.52
N LEU A 387 -34.21 8.07 -26.44
CA LEU A 387 -35.33 7.14 -26.47
C LEU A 387 -36.51 7.77 -27.23
N VAL A 388 -36.60 7.47 -28.53
CA VAL A 388 -37.67 7.94 -29.41
C VAL A 388 -38.23 6.82 -30.26
N ASN A 389 -39.53 6.87 -30.53
CA ASN A 389 -40.19 5.99 -31.48
C ASN A 389 -40.53 6.74 -32.78
N VAL A 390 -39.55 6.86 -33.68
CA VAL A 390 -39.69 7.62 -34.93
C VAL A 390 -40.04 6.69 -36.09
N SER A 391 -39.09 5.93 -36.61
CA SER A 391 -39.34 5.05 -37.76
C SER A 391 -39.78 3.64 -37.35
N PHE A 392 -39.49 3.19 -36.13
CA PHE A 392 -39.86 1.87 -35.63
C PHE A 392 -41.38 1.58 -35.62
N LYS A 393 -42.22 2.61 -35.53
CA LYS A 393 -43.68 2.49 -35.67
C LYS A 393 -44.12 2.00 -37.05
N ASP A 394 -43.33 2.32 -38.08
CA ASP A 394 -43.62 2.00 -39.48
C ASP A 394 -42.78 0.82 -39.99
N TYR A 395 -41.62 0.55 -39.38
CA TYR A 395 -40.65 -0.46 -39.80
C TYR A 395 -40.35 -1.46 -38.67
N LYS A 396 -40.22 -2.75 -39.00
CA LYS A 396 -39.88 -3.81 -38.02
C LYS A 396 -38.39 -4.16 -37.99
N ALA A 397 -37.69 -3.84 -39.07
CA ALA A 397 -36.25 -3.92 -39.21
C ALA A 397 -35.81 -2.85 -40.23
N PRO A 398 -34.53 -2.44 -40.28
CA PRO A 398 -34.07 -1.41 -41.21
C PRO A 398 -34.48 -1.74 -42.65
N GLY A 399 -35.23 -0.83 -43.29
CA GLY A 399 -35.77 -1.01 -44.64
C GLY A 399 -36.98 -1.95 -44.79
N VAL A 400 -37.46 -2.60 -43.71
CA VAL A 400 -38.58 -3.56 -43.75
C VAL A 400 -39.83 -2.97 -43.10
N LYS A 401 -40.80 -2.57 -43.92
CA LYS A 401 -42.09 -2.02 -43.45
C LYS A 401 -42.93 -3.05 -42.71
N ARG A 402 -43.69 -2.59 -41.72
CA ARG A 402 -44.72 -3.36 -41.01
C ARG A 402 -45.94 -3.54 -41.90
N ILE A 403 -46.52 -4.75 -41.91
CA ILE A 403 -47.67 -5.09 -42.74
C ILE A 403 -48.84 -5.53 -41.84
N GLY A 404 -50.00 -4.89 -42.02
CA GLY A 404 -51.23 -5.22 -41.31
C GLY A 404 -51.36 -4.58 -39.91
N LYS A 405 -52.58 -4.58 -39.38
CA LYS A 405 -52.93 -3.89 -38.13
C LYS A 405 -52.19 -4.43 -36.90
N LYS A 406 -51.82 -5.73 -36.88
CA LYS A 406 -51.14 -6.37 -35.76
C LYS A 406 -49.68 -5.90 -35.64
N GLU A 407 -48.93 -5.91 -36.75
CA GLU A 407 -47.52 -5.45 -36.75
C GLU A 407 -47.40 -3.95 -36.48
N LEU A 408 -48.33 -3.14 -37.00
CA LEU A 408 -48.39 -1.69 -36.73
C LEU A 408 -48.63 -1.39 -35.24
N LYS A 409 -49.54 -2.13 -34.58
CA LYS A 409 -49.74 -2.01 -33.13
C LYS A 409 -48.51 -2.38 -32.32
N GLN A 410 -47.72 -3.36 -32.77
CA GLN A 410 -46.47 -3.76 -32.09
C GLN A 410 -45.38 -2.69 -32.19
N GLY A 411 -45.34 -1.92 -33.29
CA GLY A 411 -44.38 -0.82 -33.46
C GLY A 411 -44.81 0.49 -32.80
N ASN A 412 -46.11 0.67 -32.53
CA ASN A 412 -46.64 1.88 -31.91
C ASN A 412 -46.49 1.86 -30.38
N ILE A 413 -45.24 2.08 -29.95
CA ILE A 413 -44.83 2.16 -28.54
C ILE A 413 -44.85 3.62 -28.11
N ASP A 414 -45.53 3.90 -27.02
CA ASP A 414 -45.52 5.21 -26.38
C ASP A 414 -44.38 5.30 -25.37
N VAL A 415 -43.44 6.19 -25.62
CA VAL A 415 -42.26 6.46 -24.76
C VAL A 415 -42.19 7.95 -24.39
N SER A 416 -43.32 8.65 -24.44
CA SER A 416 -43.35 10.11 -24.29
C SER A 416 -44.55 10.64 -23.51
N SER A 417 -45.65 9.90 -23.39
CA SER A 417 -46.80 10.35 -22.60
C SER A 417 -46.72 9.89 -21.15
N ASP A 418 -47.38 10.64 -20.27
CA ASP A 418 -47.53 10.34 -18.84
C ASP A 418 -48.26 9.02 -18.58
N PHE A 419 -48.99 8.48 -19.57
CA PHE A 419 -49.70 7.20 -19.46
C PHE A 419 -48.89 6.01 -19.99
N SER A 420 -47.64 6.25 -20.40
CA SER A 420 -46.76 5.19 -20.86
C SER A 420 -46.46 4.20 -19.73
N PRO A 421 -46.40 2.88 -20.02
CA PRO A 421 -45.95 1.90 -19.03
C PRO A 421 -44.46 2.04 -18.67
N TYR A 422 -43.68 2.83 -19.43
CA TYR A 422 -42.24 2.97 -19.22
C TYR A 422 -41.82 4.19 -18.39
N VAL A 423 -42.79 4.89 -17.77
CA VAL A 423 -42.49 5.99 -16.85
C VAL A 423 -41.52 5.54 -15.75
N THR A 424 -40.64 6.46 -15.33
CA THR A 424 -39.54 6.19 -14.39
C THR A 424 -40.02 5.56 -13.08
N SER A 425 -41.22 5.93 -12.59
CA SER A 425 -41.78 5.39 -11.34
C SER A 425 -42.22 3.93 -11.44
N ASN A 426 -42.38 3.37 -12.65
CA ASN A 426 -42.82 2.00 -12.84
C ASN A 426 -41.62 1.02 -12.82
N LEU A 427 -41.58 0.15 -11.82
CA LEU A 427 -40.48 -0.80 -11.61
C LEU A 427 -40.70 -2.18 -12.27
N THR A 428 -41.92 -2.49 -12.72
CA THR A 428 -42.29 -3.82 -13.23
C THR A 428 -42.98 -3.70 -14.58
N TYR A 429 -42.61 -4.56 -15.53
CA TYR A 429 -43.17 -4.58 -16.88
C TYR A 429 -43.70 -5.97 -17.20
N SER A 430 -44.81 -6.05 -17.93
CA SER A 430 -45.20 -7.31 -18.56
C SER A 430 -44.12 -7.76 -19.54
N ALA A 431 -44.06 -9.07 -19.81
CA ALA A 431 -43.11 -9.62 -20.77
C ALA A 431 -43.23 -8.95 -22.17
N GLU A 432 -44.44 -8.58 -22.58
CA GLU A 432 -44.69 -7.91 -23.86
C GLU A 432 -44.19 -6.46 -23.86
N GLU A 433 -44.45 -5.68 -22.81
CA GLU A 433 -43.94 -4.31 -22.68
C GLU A 433 -42.41 -4.30 -22.66
N SER A 434 -41.80 -5.18 -21.87
CA SER A 434 -40.34 -5.26 -21.78
C SER A 434 -39.72 -5.62 -23.13
N GLN A 435 -40.28 -6.62 -23.84
CA GLN A 435 -39.78 -7.01 -25.16
C GLN A 435 -39.92 -5.88 -26.18
N ARG A 436 -41.03 -5.16 -26.17
CA ARG A 436 -41.26 -4.02 -27.08
C ARG A 436 -40.20 -2.93 -26.90
N LEU A 437 -39.83 -2.60 -25.66
CA LEU A 437 -38.80 -1.59 -25.38
C LEU A 437 -37.38 -2.07 -25.76
N VAL A 438 -37.09 -3.36 -25.55
CA VAL A 438 -35.86 -4.00 -26.05
C VAL A 438 -35.78 -3.90 -27.57
N ASP A 439 -36.86 -4.23 -28.27
CA ASP A 439 -36.92 -4.22 -29.74
C ASP A 439 -36.78 -2.81 -30.31
N LEU A 440 -37.44 -1.82 -29.71
CA LEU A 440 -37.31 -0.40 -30.10
C LEU A 440 -35.87 0.09 -29.97
N SER A 441 -35.26 -0.15 -28.81
CA SER A 441 -33.90 0.33 -28.51
C SER A 441 -32.86 -0.37 -29.38
N ASN A 442 -33.04 -1.67 -29.63
CA ASN A 442 -32.25 -2.45 -30.58
C ASN A 442 -32.39 -1.89 -32.01
N TYR A 443 -33.61 -1.67 -32.46
CA TYR A 443 -33.88 -1.13 -33.80
C TYR A 443 -33.22 0.24 -33.99
N ASN A 444 -33.32 1.16 -33.04
CA ASN A 444 -32.75 2.50 -33.16
C ASN A 444 -31.22 2.46 -33.39
N ILE A 445 -30.51 1.49 -32.80
CA ILE A 445 -29.08 1.27 -33.04
C ILE A 445 -28.84 0.67 -34.42
N VAL A 446 -29.51 -0.45 -34.75
CA VAL A 446 -29.28 -1.18 -36.00
C VAL A 446 -29.67 -0.34 -37.23
N ASN A 447 -30.74 0.45 -37.13
CA ASN A 447 -31.21 1.34 -38.20
C ASN A 447 -30.21 2.48 -38.52
N ASN A 448 -29.34 2.82 -37.58
CA ASN A 448 -28.36 3.89 -37.72
C ASN A 448 -26.92 3.37 -37.87
N LYS A 449 -26.76 2.10 -38.29
CA LYS A 449 -25.46 1.46 -38.56
C LYS A 449 -24.54 2.33 -39.40
N ASP A 450 -25.02 2.84 -40.54
CA ASP A 450 -24.17 3.60 -41.46
C ASP A 450 -23.67 4.91 -40.84
N THR A 451 -24.48 5.56 -40.01
CA THR A 451 -24.09 6.75 -39.25
C THR A 451 -22.94 6.44 -38.28
N ILE A 452 -23.04 5.33 -37.56
CA ILE A 452 -22.00 4.87 -36.62
C ILE A 452 -20.71 4.54 -37.37
N ILE A 453 -20.79 3.75 -38.45
CA ILE A 453 -19.62 3.37 -39.26
C ILE A 453 -18.96 4.60 -39.90
N ASN A 454 -19.74 5.57 -40.38
CA ASN A 454 -19.19 6.79 -40.95
C ASN A 454 -18.49 7.66 -39.90
N ALA A 455 -19.00 7.72 -38.67
CA ALA A 455 -18.30 8.40 -37.58
C ALA A 455 -16.98 7.70 -37.22
N LEU A 456 -16.98 6.36 -37.13
CA LEU A 456 -15.75 5.59 -36.90
C LEU A 456 -14.71 5.82 -38.00
N LYS A 457 -15.11 5.83 -39.28
CA LYS A 457 -14.23 6.17 -40.41
C LYS A 457 -13.64 7.58 -40.28
N LYS A 458 -14.42 8.55 -39.81
CA LYS A 458 -13.94 9.92 -39.58
C LYS A 458 -12.88 9.99 -38.47
N VAL A 459 -13.07 9.24 -37.38
CA VAL A 459 -12.05 9.12 -36.32
C VAL A 459 -10.76 8.51 -36.88
N LEU A 460 -10.87 7.40 -37.63
CA LEU A 460 -9.72 6.76 -38.26
C LEU A 460 -8.96 7.71 -39.18
N ASN A 461 -9.68 8.52 -39.98
CA ASN A 461 -9.06 9.52 -40.85
C ASN A 461 -8.44 10.70 -40.08
N LYS A 462 -9.01 11.09 -38.92
CA LYS A 462 -8.44 12.13 -38.04
C LYS A 462 -7.10 11.69 -37.43
N LYS A 463 -6.92 10.39 -37.16
CA LYS A 463 -5.66 9.81 -36.63
C LYS A 463 -4.57 9.60 -37.70
N GLY A 464 -4.77 10.12 -38.92
CA GLY A 464 -3.85 9.95 -40.04
C GLY A 464 -4.06 8.62 -40.80
N PRO A 465 -3.55 8.49 -42.03
CA PRO A 465 -3.65 7.23 -42.76
C PRO A 465 -2.93 6.13 -41.98
N VAL A 466 -3.66 5.06 -41.66
CA VAL A 466 -3.05 3.78 -41.29
C VAL A 466 -2.27 3.30 -42.50
N SER A 467 -0.97 3.58 -42.46
CA SER A 467 -0.01 2.95 -43.34
C SER A 467 0.03 1.46 -42.99
N MET A 468 -0.70 0.64 -43.74
CA MET A 468 -0.26 -0.74 -43.92
C MET A 468 0.99 -0.70 -44.80
N THR A 469 2.13 -0.36 -44.19
CA THR A 469 3.45 -0.63 -44.73
C THR A 469 4.20 -1.46 -43.70
N SER A 470 4.48 -2.70 -44.09
CA SER A 470 5.61 -3.44 -43.58
C SER A 470 6.87 -2.57 -43.66
N ALA A 471 7.33 -2.05 -42.53
CA ALA A 471 8.71 -1.66 -42.20
C ALA A 471 8.65 -0.55 -41.14
N ASP A 472 8.92 -0.91 -39.88
CA ASP A 472 9.72 -0.10 -38.96
C ASP A 472 10.08 -0.98 -37.77
N ALA A 473 11.04 -1.88 -37.99
CA ALA A 473 11.91 -2.32 -36.90
C ALA A 473 12.87 -1.15 -36.63
N GLN A 474 12.52 -0.26 -35.70
CA GLN A 474 13.47 0.71 -35.19
C GLN A 474 14.61 -0.03 -34.50
N ARG A 475 15.81 0.08 -35.07
CA ARG A 475 17.02 -0.58 -34.58
C ARG A 475 17.79 0.43 -33.74
N TRP A 476 17.66 0.31 -32.42
CA TRP A 476 18.43 1.10 -31.47
C TRP A 476 19.73 0.35 -31.14
N ILE A 477 20.89 0.96 -31.40
CA ILE A 477 22.19 0.41 -30.96
C ILE A 477 22.66 1.25 -29.78
N HIS A 478 22.58 0.67 -28.58
CA HIS A 478 23.17 1.25 -27.38
C HIS A 478 24.39 0.41 -27.03
N VAL A 479 25.55 1.04 -26.92
CA VAL A 479 26.74 0.43 -26.34
C VAL A 479 26.75 0.83 -24.87
N ILE A 480 26.57 -0.15 -23.99
CA ILE A 480 26.63 0.05 -22.55
C ILE A 480 27.82 -0.79 -22.07
N GLU A 481 28.82 -0.14 -21.49
CA GLU A 481 29.91 -0.84 -20.83
C GLU A 481 29.42 -1.30 -19.46
N VAL A 482 29.38 -2.63 -19.26
CA VAL A 482 28.91 -3.25 -18.02
C VAL A 482 29.98 -4.23 -17.57
N ASP A 483 30.47 -4.08 -16.33
CA ASP A 483 31.32 -5.11 -15.70
C ASP A 483 30.50 -6.39 -15.55
N VAL A 484 30.94 -7.48 -16.21
CA VAL A 484 30.18 -8.73 -16.43
C VAL A 484 30.12 -9.60 -15.16
N ARG A 485 29.47 -9.06 -14.13
CA ARG A 485 28.98 -9.78 -12.95
C ARG A 485 27.51 -10.14 -13.15
N ARG A 486 26.88 -10.89 -12.26
CA ARG A 486 25.46 -11.28 -12.36
C ARG A 486 24.61 -10.04 -12.13
N ASN A 487 24.49 -9.29 -13.21
CA ASN A 487 23.68 -8.10 -13.30
C ASN A 487 22.37 -8.51 -13.95
N ILE A 488 21.28 -8.14 -13.30
CA ILE A 488 19.97 -8.18 -13.93
C ILE A 488 19.83 -6.87 -14.67
N LEU A 489 19.83 -6.95 -15.99
CA LEU A 489 19.46 -5.83 -16.83
C LEU A 489 17.93 -5.70 -16.76
N GLU A 490 17.46 -4.61 -16.18
CA GLU A 490 16.05 -4.22 -16.19
C GLU A 490 15.78 -3.31 -17.38
N LEU A 491 15.04 -3.83 -18.35
CA LEU A 491 14.59 -3.10 -19.52
C LEU A 491 13.15 -2.66 -19.28
N ASN A 492 13.00 -1.40 -18.91
CA ASN A 492 11.69 -0.78 -18.75
C ASN A 492 11.32 -0.09 -20.06
N LEU A 493 10.30 -0.63 -20.72
CA LEU A 493 9.72 -0.01 -21.90
C LEU A 493 8.62 0.93 -21.44
N TYR A 494 8.78 2.20 -21.76
CA TYR A 494 7.77 3.21 -21.48
C TYR A 494 7.11 3.67 -22.77
N ASP A 495 5.82 3.96 -22.69
CA ASP A 495 5.12 4.79 -23.66
C ASP A 495 5.40 6.24 -23.26
N GLU A 496 6.09 6.97 -24.13
CA GLU A 496 6.47 8.35 -23.87
C GLU A 496 5.21 9.23 -23.90
N ASP A 497 4.86 9.83 -22.76
CA ASP A 497 3.68 10.67 -22.60
C ASP A 497 4.08 12.03 -22.01
N PHE A 498 3.40 13.09 -22.44
CA PHE A 498 3.72 14.47 -22.10
C PHE A 498 3.59 14.80 -20.60
N VAL A 499 2.90 13.97 -19.82
CA VAL A 499 2.71 14.16 -18.37
C VAL A 499 3.63 13.26 -17.55
N LYS A 500 3.68 11.97 -17.89
CA LYS A 500 4.54 10.98 -17.26
C LYS A 500 4.52 9.72 -18.11
N ASP A 501 5.70 9.30 -18.55
CA ASP A 501 5.95 8.04 -19.22
C ASP A 501 5.24 6.86 -18.53
N GLU A 502 4.39 6.15 -19.27
CA GLU A 502 3.64 4.99 -18.77
C GLU A 502 4.49 3.74 -18.97
N LEU A 503 4.78 2.99 -17.91
CA LEU A 503 5.53 1.74 -18.02
C LEU A 503 4.69 0.68 -18.74
N CYS A 504 4.98 0.39 -20.00
CA CYS A 504 4.31 -0.67 -20.76
C CYS A 504 4.65 -2.05 -20.21
N THR A 505 5.95 -2.30 -20.00
CA THR A 505 6.46 -3.57 -19.54
C THR A 505 7.84 -3.42 -18.94
N SER A 506 8.17 -4.30 -18.00
CA SER A 506 9.50 -4.43 -17.40
C SER A 506 10.02 -5.83 -17.67
N ILE A 507 11.17 -5.91 -18.32
CA ILE A 507 11.84 -7.18 -18.63
C ILE A 507 13.11 -7.25 -17.79
N LEU A 508 13.27 -8.36 -17.07
CA LEU A 508 14.48 -8.68 -16.32
C LEU A 508 15.30 -9.72 -17.10
N LEU A 509 16.53 -9.38 -17.47
CA LEU A 509 17.47 -10.29 -18.12
C LEU A 509 18.70 -10.50 -17.26
N ASP A 510 18.98 -11.75 -16.88
CA ASP A 510 20.28 -12.11 -16.30
C ASP A 510 21.34 -12.15 -17.41
N ILE A 511 22.24 -11.16 -17.42
CA ILE A 511 23.28 -11.04 -18.46
C ILE A 511 24.29 -12.19 -18.41
N SER A 512 24.39 -12.92 -17.29
CA SER A 512 25.27 -14.09 -17.18
C SER A 512 24.84 -15.25 -18.11
N THR A 513 23.63 -15.18 -18.68
CA THR A 513 23.15 -16.14 -19.67
C THR A 513 23.74 -15.94 -21.08
N LEU A 514 24.46 -14.84 -21.31
CA LEU A 514 25.06 -14.48 -22.59
C LEU A 514 26.52 -14.96 -22.69
N LYS A 515 26.98 -15.33 -23.89
CA LYS A 515 28.34 -15.83 -24.13
C LYS A 515 29.30 -14.74 -24.60
N LEU A 516 30.52 -14.74 -24.06
CA LEU A 516 31.60 -13.84 -24.45
C LEU A 516 31.95 -13.99 -25.94
N GLY A 517 32.07 -12.87 -26.65
CA GLY A 517 32.43 -12.80 -28.07
C GLY A 517 31.36 -13.31 -29.04
N GLN A 518 30.17 -13.69 -28.54
CA GLN A 518 29.07 -14.18 -29.36
C GLN A 518 27.92 -13.16 -29.35
N LYS A 519 27.45 -12.79 -30.55
CA LYS A 519 26.20 -12.06 -30.71
C LYS A 519 25.02 -12.99 -30.45
N GLU A 520 24.18 -12.63 -29.49
CA GLU A 520 22.96 -13.35 -29.15
C GLU A 520 21.74 -12.45 -29.27
N THR A 521 20.80 -12.79 -30.16
CA THR A 521 19.50 -12.14 -30.23
C THR A 521 18.52 -12.84 -29.28
N LYS A 522 18.05 -12.12 -28.26
CA LYS A 522 16.95 -12.57 -27.40
C LYS A 522 15.65 -11.96 -27.89
N VAL A 523 14.57 -12.72 -27.73
CA VAL A 523 13.20 -12.29 -28.06
C VAL A 523 12.38 -12.32 -26.80
N PHE A 524 11.97 -11.15 -26.32
CA PHE A 524 11.13 -11.01 -25.15
C PHE A 524 9.69 -10.81 -25.59
N ILE A 525 8.77 -11.55 -25.00
CA ILE A 525 7.34 -11.35 -25.25
C ILE A 525 6.89 -10.24 -24.30
N THR A 526 6.53 -9.08 -24.84
CA THR A 526 6.15 -7.90 -24.06
C THR A 526 4.67 -7.93 -23.68
N ASP A 527 3.87 -8.72 -24.40
CA ASP A 527 2.45 -8.97 -24.16
C ASP A 527 2.11 -10.42 -24.58
N ASP A 528 1.76 -11.28 -23.61
CA ASP A 528 1.44 -12.70 -23.83
C ASP A 528 0.18 -12.94 -24.68
N LYS A 529 -0.73 -11.96 -24.76
CA LYS A 529 -1.98 -12.06 -25.54
C LYS A 529 -1.79 -11.59 -26.98
N ARG A 530 -1.01 -10.52 -27.21
CA ARG A 530 -0.71 -10.00 -28.56
C ARG A 530 0.46 -10.71 -29.24
N LYS A 531 1.28 -11.42 -28.46
CA LYS A 531 2.57 -11.99 -28.88
C LYS A 531 3.52 -10.92 -29.43
N ASP A 532 3.39 -9.69 -28.93
CA ASP A 532 4.32 -8.62 -29.26
C ASP A 532 5.70 -8.99 -28.75
N LYS A 533 6.71 -8.74 -29.58
CA LYS A 533 8.07 -9.23 -29.37
C LYS A 533 9.01 -8.04 -29.38
N LEU A 534 9.86 -7.98 -28.37
CA LEU A 534 11.03 -7.12 -28.36
C LEU A 534 12.25 -7.97 -28.72
N TRP A 535 12.89 -7.64 -29.83
CA TRP A 535 14.15 -8.25 -30.25
C TRP A 535 15.30 -7.37 -29.77
N VAL A 536 16.19 -7.95 -28.95
CA VAL A 536 17.40 -7.27 -28.50
C VAL A 536 18.60 -8.15 -28.83
N GLU A 537 19.58 -7.60 -29.54
CA GLU A 537 20.86 -8.25 -29.80
C GLU A 537 21.88 -7.81 -28.76
N PHE A 538 22.46 -8.78 -28.07
CA PHE A 538 23.50 -8.54 -27.08
C PHE A 538 24.82 -9.08 -27.60
N GLU A 539 25.91 -8.35 -27.34
CA GLU A 539 27.28 -8.78 -27.61
C GLU A 539 28.12 -8.43 -26.39
N ILE A 540 28.70 -9.43 -25.74
CA ILE A 540 29.69 -9.20 -24.68
C ILE A 540 31.06 -9.23 -25.35
N THR A 541 31.81 -8.14 -25.21
CA THR A 541 33.18 -8.02 -25.74
C THR A 541 34.20 -7.97 -24.60
N GLU A 542 35.43 -8.39 -24.87
CA GLU A 542 36.52 -8.24 -23.91
C GLU A 542 36.91 -6.76 -23.81
N SER A 543 36.92 -6.23 -22.58
CA SER A 543 37.46 -4.90 -22.33
C SER A 543 38.98 -4.92 -22.44
N VAL A 544 39.54 -3.84 -22.96
CA VAL A 544 41.00 -3.61 -23.01
C VAL A 544 41.53 -3.12 -21.65
N GLU A 545 40.64 -2.79 -20.72
CA GLU A 545 40.98 -2.33 -19.37
C GLU A 545 41.38 -3.48 -18.45
N ALA A 546 42.34 -3.22 -17.55
CA ALA A 546 42.83 -4.23 -16.61
C ALA A 546 41.73 -4.65 -15.63
N SER A 547 41.70 -5.94 -15.25
CA SER A 547 40.75 -6.47 -14.28
C SER A 547 40.85 -5.70 -12.94
N GLY A 548 39.77 -5.02 -12.56
CA GLY A 548 39.69 -4.35 -11.26
C GLY A 548 39.74 -5.35 -10.11
N HIS A 549 40.39 -4.99 -9.00
CA HIS A 549 40.32 -5.73 -7.74
C HIS A 549 39.01 -5.41 -7.01
N TYR A 550 38.30 -6.42 -6.50
CA TYR A 550 37.03 -6.26 -5.78
C TYR A 550 37.05 -7.14 -4.53
N CYS A 551 36.48 -6.62 -3.45
CA CYS A 551 36.35 -7.35 -2.20
C CYS A 551 35.04 -8.15 -2.20
N SER A 552 35.05 -9.41 -1.74
CA SER A 552 33.86 -10.26 -1.69
C SER A 552 33.94 -11.36 -0.63
N ASN A 553 32.79 -11.75 -0.10
CA ASN A 553 32.58 -12.96 0.71
C ASN A 553 31.82 -14.05 -0.08
N GLU A 554 31.90 -14.05 -1.41
CA GLU A 554 31.19 -14.95 -2.34
C GLU A 554 29.67 -14.75 -2.41
N VAL A 555 29.12 -13.81 -1.63
CA VAL A 555 27.71 -13.39 -1.66
C VAL A 555 27.59 -11.92 -1.99
N LEU A 556 28.26 -11.05 -1.24
CA LEU A 556 28.37 -9.62 -1.51
C LEU A 556 29.69 -9.29 -2.19
N VAL A 557 29.68 -8.24 -2.98
CA VAL A 557 30.83 -7.71 -3.71
C VAL A 557 30.88 -6.20 -3.55
N ALA A 558 32.00 -5.67 -3.10
CA ALA A 558 32.28 -4.24 -3.08
C ALA A 558 33.25 -3.88 -4.22
N ALA A 559 32.86 -2.88 -5.00
CA ALA A 559 33.78 -2.19 -5.88
C ALA A 559 34.73 -1.28 -5.08
N PRO A 560 35.94 -0.98 -5.58
CA PRO A 560 36.83 -0.02 -4.93
C PRO A 560 36.19 1.34 -4.79
N PHE A 561 36.22 1.84 -3.57
CA PHE A 561 35.70 3.13 -3.19
C PHE A 561 36.75 4.22 -3.43
N SER A 562 36.30 5.38 -3.91
CA SER A 562 37.14 6.57 -3.99
C SER A 562 36.36 7.82 -3.61
N THR A 563 37.06 8.79 -3.03
CA THR A 563 36.52 10.12 -2.78
C THR A 563 37.05 11.07 -3.84
N LEU A 564 36.15 11.73 -4.56
CA LEU A 564 36.47 12.77 -5.52
C LEU A 564 36.28 14.14 -4.85
N GLU A 565 37.39 14.79 -4.54
CA GLU A 565 37.42 16.17 -4.06
C GLU A 565 37.30 17.11 -5.25
N VAL A 566 36.31 18.01 -5.23
CA VAL A 566 36.11 19.02 -6.27
C VAL A 566 36.30 20.40 -5.68
N LYS A 567 37.34 21.10 -6.12
CA LYS A 567 37.69 22.47 -5.72
C LYS A 567 37.36 23.45 -6.84
N LEU A 568 36.78 24.58 -6.47
CA LEU A 568 36.45 25.64 -7.42
C LEU A 568 37.62 26.60 -7.56
N ASN A 569 38.36 26.53 -8.68
CA ASN A 569 39.57 27.31 -8.87
C ASN A 569 39.31 28.70 -9.46
N LYS A 570 38.35 28.80 -10.39
CA LYS A 570 38.07 30.05 -11.10
C LYS A 570 36.57 30.21 -11.36
N LEU A 571 36.09 31.41 -11.06
CA LEU A 571 34.72 31.86 -11.25
C LEU A 571 34.69 33.11 -12.16
N PRO A 572 33.61 33.33 -12.93
CA PRO A 572 33.39 34.58 -13.63
C PRO A 572 33.25 35.74 -12.64
N LYS A 573 33.89 36.89 -12.93
CA LYS A 573 34.05 38.01 -11.98
C LYS A 573 32.74 38.65 -11.49
N ASP A 574 31.62 38.43 -12.17
CA ASP A 574 30.30 39.02 -11.87
C ASP A 574 29.21 37.98 -11.54
N PHE A 575 29.56 36.69 -11.38
CA PHE A 575 28.57 35.62 -11.18
C PHE A 575 28.08 35.56 -9.72
N ARG A 576 26.75 35.63 -9.51
CA ARG A 576 26.12 35.71 -8.17
C ARG A 576 25.08 34.63 -7.85
N HIS A 577 24.86 33.67 -8.75
CA HIS A 577 23.83 32.64 -8.58
C HIS A 577 24.44 31.34 -8.06
N ASP A 578 23.66 30.57 -7.31
CA ASP A 578 24.08 29.23 -6.88
C ASP A 578 24.17 28.27 -8.09
N MET A 579 25.15 27.37 -8.06
CA MET A 579 25.36 26.37 -9.10
C MET A 579 25.06 24.96 -8.57
N LEU A 580 24.45 24.12 -9.40
CA LEU A 580 24.21 22.71 -9.11
C LEU A 580 25.23 21.86 -9.87
N LEU A 581 26.13 21.21 -9.14
CA LEU A 581 27.09 20.24 -9.68
C LEU A 581 26.49 18.84 -9.54
N THR A 582 26.38 18.12 -10.66
CA THR A 582 25.88 16.75 -10.69
C THR A 582 26.97 15.79 -11.17
N LEU A 583 27.27 14.75 -10.39
CA LEU A 583 28.16 13.64 -10.75
C LEU A 583 27.35 12.36 -10.78
N ARG A 584 27.04 11.86 -11.99
CA ARG A 584 26.21 10.67 -12.18
C ARG A 584 26.92 9.43 -11.62
N GLY A 585 26.20 8.59 -10.88
CA GLY A 585 26.73 7.37 -10.27
C GLY A 585 27.43 7.55 -8.90
N ALA A 586 27.50 8.77 -8.37
CA ALA A 586 28.00 9.03 -7.02
C ALA A 586 26.95 8.75 -5.94
N TYR A 587 27.38 8.49 -4.69
CA TYR A 587 26.49 8.29 -3.54
C TYR A 587 25.42 9.39 -3.40
N ASN A 588 25.86 10.64 -3.47
CA ASN A 588 25.01 11.82 -3.56
C ASN A 588 25.35 12.52 -4.87
N GLU A 589 24.56 12.25 -5.92
CA GLU A 589 24.87 12.73 -7.26
C GLU A 589 24.86 14.25 -7.38
N LYS A 590 24.12 14.97 -6.52
CA LYS A 590 23.90 16.42 -6.64
C LYS A 590 24.46 17.16 -5.43
N GLN A 591 25.24 18.21 -5.67
CA GLN A 591 25.71 19.14 -4.63
C GLN A 591 25.60 20.59 -5.09
N VAL A 592 25.18 21.47 -4.17
CA VAL A 592 25.00 22.91 -4.43
C VAL A 592 26.26 23.67 -4.03
N ILE A 593 26.76 24.49 -4.94
CA ILE A 593 27.81 25.48 -4.70
C ILE A 593 27.10 26.79 -4.39
N SER A 594 27.13 27.22 -3.12
CA SER A 594 26.43 28.44 -2.71
C SER A 594 27.35 29.66 -2.79
N MET A 595 26.88 30.70 -3.47
CA MET A 595 27.62 31.94 -3.69
C MET A 595 27.36 33.00 -2.60
N SER A 596 26.39 32.76 -1.70
CA SER A 596 25.91 33.74 -0.70
C SER A 596 26.67 33.73 0.64
N LYS A 597 27.47 32.69 0.92
CA LYS A 597 28.23 32.54 2.18
C LYS A 597 29.74 32.63 1.94
N ASN A 598 30.28 33.82 2.19
CA ASN A 598 31.70 34.16 2.36
C ASN A 598 32.65 34.13 1.14
N SER A 599 33.42 35.22 1.11
CA SER A 599 34.38 35.71 0.13
C SER A 599 35.71 34.95 0.04
N ASN A 600 35.76 33.66 0.39
CA ASN A 600 36.94 32.80 0.19
C ASN A 600 36.61 31.67 -0.79
N LEU A 601 37.25 31.68 -1.96
CA LEU A 601 37.21 30.74 -3.08
C LEU A 601 37.60 29.27 -2.76
N MET A 602 37.28 28.73 -1.57
CA MET A 602 37.83 27.46 -1.06
C MET A 602 36.74 26.48 -0.60
N GLN A 603 35.57 26.43 -1.26
CA GLN A 603 34.65 25.31 -1.03
C GLN A 603 35.19 24.07 -1.74
N THR A 604 35.57 23.05 -0.96
CA THR A 604 35.88 21.71 -1.49
C THR A 604 34.65 20.85 -1.32
N LEU A 605 34.09 20.35 -2.42
CA LEU A 605 33.00 19.37 -2.42
C LEU A 605 33.59 17.96 -2.40
N HIS A 606 32.88 17.00 -1.83
CA HIS A 606 33.33 15.61 -1.73
C HIS A 606 32.26 14.70 -2.32
N PHE A 607 32.59 14.00 -3.40
CA PHE A 607 31.73 12.97 -3.96
C PHE A 607 32.31 11.59 -3.67
N TYR A 608 31.46 10.66 -3.24
CA TYR A 608 31.86 9.28 -2.99
C TYR A 608 31.45 8.43 -4.18
N ILE A 609 32.41 7.75 -4.81
CA ILE A 609 32.23 7.10 -6.11
C ILE A 609 32.73 5.67 -6.11
N ASN A 610 32.12 4.84 -6.96
CA ASN A 610 32.71 3.59 -7.43
C ASN A 610 33.83 3.95 -8.43
N LYS A 611 35.06 3.54 -8.13
CA LYS A 611 36.26 3.86 -8.93
C LYS A 611 36.16 3.44 -10.40
N TYR A 612 35.47 2.34 -10.67
CA TYR A 612 35.42 1.72 -12.00
C TYR A 612 34.16 2.06 -12.78
N LEU A 613 33.25 2.86 -12.21
CA LEU A 613 32.07 3.31 -12.92
C LEU A 613 32.45 4.51 -13.80
N GLU A 614 32.10 4.47 -15.09
CA GLU A 614 32.14 5.66 -15.92
C GLU A 614 31.18 6.71 -15.35
N THR A 615 31.62 7.97 -15.25
CA THR A 615 30.80 9.04 -14.66
C THR A 615 30.72 10.25 -15.57
N GLU A 616 29.69 11.05 -15.37
CA GLU A 616 29.47 12.29 -16.13
C GLU A 616 29.32 13.44 -15.15
N ILE A 617 30.04 14.54 -15.39
CA ILE A 617 29.90 15.78 -14.62
C ILE A 617 29.05 16.76 -15.40
N ARG A 618 27.97 17.22 -14.77
CA ARG A 618 27.09 18.27 -15.28
C ARG A 618 27.09 19.46 -14.35
N LEU A 619 27.14 20.66 -14.92
CA LEU A 619 27.03 21.91 -14.19
C LEU A 619 25.83 22.70 -14.71
N CYS A 620 24.92 23.05 -13.80
CA CYS A 620 23.72 23.82 -14.09
C CYS A 620 23.67 25.09 -13.23
N THR A 621 23.24 26.20 -13.82
CA THR A 621 22.98 27.46 -13.11
C THR A 621 21.54 27.48 -12.62
N MET A 622 21.30 27.81 -11.35
CA MET A 622 19.95 27.86 -10.77
C MET A 622 19.23 29.19 -11.12
N GLN A 623 19.13 29.52 -12.41
CA GLN A 623 18.36 30.66 -12.91
C GLN A 623 16.92 30.24 -13.20
N ASP A 624 15.97 31.14 -12.98
CA ASP A 624 14.50 30.95 -13.11
C ASP A 624 13.98 30.66 -14.54
N ASP A 625 14.84 30.30 -15.50
CA ASP A 625 14.47 30.19 -16.91
C ASP A 625 14.68 28.76 -17.45
N ARG A 626 13.59 28.15 -17.93
CA ARG A 626 13.50 26.75 -18.44
C ARG A 626 14.27 26.51 -19.75
N THR A 627 15.25 27.36 -20.09
CA THR A 627 15.86 27.44 -21.44
C THR A 627 17.39 27.33 -21.48
N SER A 628 18.09 27.26 -20.34
CA SER A 628 19.56 27.10 -20.35
C SER A 628 19.99 25.64 -20.52
N LYS A 629 20.82 25.35 -21.54
CA LYS A 629 21.39 24.01 -21.75
C LYS A 629 22.48 23.73 -20.70
N PRO A 630 22.46 22.58 -20.01
CA PRO A 630 23.47 22.22 -19.03
C PRO A 630 24.83 22.03 -19.69
N ALA A 631 25.90 22.49 -19.03
CA ALA A 631 27.26 22.21 -19.46
C ALA A 631 27.63 20.79 -19.04
N VAL A 632 27.96 19.96 -20.01
CA VAL A 632 28.25 18.53 -19.82
C VAL A 632 29.70 18.26 -20.19
N ALA A 633 30.42 17.55 -19.33
CA ALA A 633 31.67 16.91 -19.71
C ALA A 633 31.67 15.44 -19.26
N PRO A 634 31.95 14.49 -20.18
CA PRO A 634 32.18 13.11 -19.79
C PRO A 634 33.46 13.02 -18.96
N VAL A 635 33.44 12.20 -17.92
CA VAL A 635 34.62 11.87 -17.14
C VAL A 635 34.85 10.38 -17.30
N SER A 636 35.76 10.03 -18.22
CA SER A 636 36.19 8.65 -18.43
C SER A 636 36.62 8.02 -17.10
N PRO A 637 36.42 6.71 -16.90
CA PRO A 637 36.85 6.02 -15.69
C PRO A 637 38.34 6.34 -15.47
N PHE A 638 38.62 6.85 -14.27
CA PHE A 638 39.79 7.66 -13.92
C PHE A 638 41.10 6.84 -13.89
N ALA A 639 41.56 6.34 -15.04
CA ALA A 639 42.60 5.30 -15.07
C ALA A 639 44.05 5.81 -14.94
N ALA A 640 44.36 7.09 -15.21
CA ALA A 640 45.76 7.53 -15.36
C ALA A 640 46.28 8.61 -14.38
N THR A 641 45.43 9.53 -13.89
CA THR A 641 45.90 10.68 -13.07
C THR A 641 44.96 10.97 -11.91
N SER A 642 45.52 11.07 -10.69
CA SER A 642 44.77 11.37 -9.46
C SER A 642 44.23 12.81 -9.42
N GLU A 643 44.87 13.73 -10.13
CA GLU A 643 44.49 15.15 -10.18
C GLU A 643 44.31 15.63 -11.64
N PHE A 644 43.28 16.42 -11.89
CA PHE A 644 43.08 17.10 -13.17
C PHE A 644 42.15 18.32 -13.04
N THR A 645 42.17 19.21 -14.02
CA THR A 645 41.34 20.41 -14.05
C THR A 645 40.34 20.32 -15.21
N LEU A 646 39.06 20.48 -14.90
CA LEU A 646 37.96 20.49 -15.84
C LEU A 646 37.47 21.93 -16.07
N SER A 647 37.37 22.35 -17.33
CA SER A 647 36.85 23.67 -17.70
C SER A 647 35.47 23.52 -18.34
N LEU A 648 34.43 24.01 -17.67
CA LEU A 648 33.04 23.93 -18.11
C LEU A 648 32.54 25.30 -18.57
N PRO A 649 31.90 25.40 -19.76
CA PRO A 649 31.33 26.65 -20.23
C PRO A 649 30.07 27.01 -19.43
N VAL A 650 29.99 28.22 -18.88
CA VAL A 650 28.80 28.72 -18.20
C VAL A 650 28.47 30.11 -18.76
N GLU A 651 27.31 30.22 -19.42
CA GLU A 651 26.90 31.41 -20.16
C GLU A 651 27.96 31.92 -21.17
N LYS A 652 28.63 33.04 -20.86
CA LYS A 652 29.67 33.69 -21.71
C LYS A 652 31.10 33.47 -21.20
N ASP A 653 31.29 32.74 -20.11
CA ASP A 653 32.60 32.54 -19.46
C ASP A 653 32.85 31.05 -19.13
N LYS A 654 33.98 30.75 -18.48
CA LYS A 654 34.38 29.37 -18.11
C LYS A 654 34.57 29.24 -16.60
N VAL A 655 34.03 28.14 -16.06
CA VAL A 655 34.28 27.70 -14.68
C VAL A 655 35.39 26.65 -14.71
N GLU A 656 36.40 26.80 -13.86
CA GLU A 656 37.48 25.80 -13.70
C GLU A 656 37.31 25.05 -12.38
N LEU A 657 37.09 23.74 -12.49
CA LEU A 657 37.00 22.80 -11.39
C LEU A 657 38.30 22.01 -11.32
N HIS A 658 38.93 21.94 -10.15
CA HIS A 658 40.05 21.07 -9.89
C HIS A 658 39.58 19.83 -9.13
N LEU A 659 39.84 18.66 -9.71
CA LEU A 659 39.38 17.39 -9.21
C LEU A 659 40.57 16.58 -8.72
N ASN A 660 40.46 16.07 -7.50
CA ASN A 660 41.45 15.19 -6.88
C ASN A 660 40.77 13.91 -6.38
N ARG A 661 41.15 12.76 -6.93
CA ARG A 661 40.64 11.44 -6.53
C ARG A 661 41.55 10.84 -5.47
N VAL A 662 40.96 10.53 -4.32
CA VAL A 662 41.58 9.84 -3.20
C VAL A 662 41.02 8.42 -3.13
N ASP A 663 41.85 7.44 -3.46
CA ASP A 663 41.50 6.03 -3.40
C ASP A 663 41.54 5.54 -1.93
N SER A 664 40.53 4.79 -1.49
CA SER A 664 40.53 4.16 -0.16
C SER A 664 40.99 2.71 -0.23
N SER A 665 41.66 2.24 0.81
CA SER A 665 42.09 0.85 0.89
C SER A 665 40.99 -0.05 1.45
N GLU A 666 41.02 -1.34 1.14
CA GLU A 666 40.06 -2.30 1.71
C GLU A 666 40.11 -2.38 3.24
N LYS A 667 41.26 -2.04 3.84
CA LYS A 667 41.42 -1.98 5.31
C LYS A 667 40.62 -0.84 5.94
N ASP A 668 40.24 0.16 5.16
CA ASP A 668 39.43 1.28 5.60
C ASP A 668 37.92 0.95 5.59
N MET A 669 37.54 -0.17 4.96
CA MET A 669 36.17 -0.67 4.95
C MET A 669 35.73 -1.01 6.38
N LYS A 670 34.57 -0.47 6.78
CA LYS A 670 34.00 -0.69 8.12
C LYS A 670 32.95 -1.80 8.16
N VAL A 671 32.46 -2.23 7.00
CA VAL A 671 31.63 -3.43 6.89
C VAL A 671 32.55 -4.65 6.81
N ARG A 672 32.44 -5.57 7.77
CA ARG A 672 33.07 -6.89 7.74
C ARG A 672 32.26 -7.80 6.83
N LEU A 673 32.90 -8.33 5.80
CA LEU A 673 32.32 -9.32 4.89
C LEU A 673 32.85 -10.72 5.21
N ASP A 674 32.15 -11.45 6.08
CA ASP A 674 32.49 -12.80 6.49
C ASP A 674 31.30 -13.44 7.24
N PHE A 675 31.04 -14.73 6.96
CA PHE A 675 29.95 -15.51 7.58
C PHE A 675 30.32 -16.03 8.98
N ASP A 676 31.61 -16.04 9.30
CA ASP A 676 32.10 -16.43 10.61
C ASP A 676 31.78 -15.38 11.69
N ILE A 677 31.85 -15.79 12.96
CA ILE A 677 31.79 -14.89 14.11
C ILE A 677 33.07 -14.04 14.21
N PRO A 678 32.99 -12.81 14.72
CA PRO A 678 34.11 -11.89 14.75
C PRO A 678 35.19 -12.37 15.72
N ALA A 679 36.42 -11.87 15.55
CA ALA A 679 37.56 -12.25 16.39
C ALA A 679 37.29 -11.97 17.88
N GLU A 680 36.55 -10.91 18.18
CA GLU A 680 36.11 -10.51 19.50
C GLU A 680 35.17 -11.54 20.14
N GLU A 681 34.22 -12.09 19.37
CA GLU A 681 33.33 -13.16 19.85
C GLU A 681 34.10 -14.47 20.05
N LYS A 682 35.06 -14.80 19.18
CA LYS A 682 35.96 -15.96 19.36
C LYS A 682 36.80 -15.83 20.64
N ALA A 683 37.35 -14.64 20.91
CA ALA A 683 38.10 -14.37 22.12
C ALA A 683 37.20 -14.45 23.38
N PHE A 684 35.97 -13.95 23.30
CA PHE A 684 34.97 -14.13 24.35
C PHE A 684 34.70 -15.62 24.62
N LEU A 685 34.49 -16.43 23.58
CA LEU A 685 34.21 -17.87 23.72
C LEU A 685 35.33 -18.62 24.43
N GLN A 686 36.60 -18.29 24.14
CA GLN A 686 37.74 -18.88 24.84
C GLN A 686 37.67 -18.63 26.35
N LYS A 687 37.43 -17.37 26.75
CA LYS A 687 37.30 -17.00 28.17
C LYS A 687 36.05 -17.62 28.80
N ARG A 688 34.91 -17.57 28.11
CA ARG A 688 33.63 -18.07 28.64
C ARG A 688 33.65 -19.59 28.85
N LYS A 689 34.30 -20.35 27.96
CA LYS A 689 34.44 -21.81 28.12
C LYS A 689 35.13 -22.21 29.42
N GLU A 690 36.09 -21.42 29.92
CA GLU A 690 36.71 -21.69 31.23
C GLU A 690 35.76 -21.47 32.41
N VAL A 691 34.85 -20.50 32.30
CA VAL A 691 33.80 -20.25 33.30
C VAL A 691 32.78 -21.38 33.27
N VAL A 692 32.28 -21.72 32.08
CA VAL A 692 31.31 -22.80 31.86
C VAL A 692 31.87 -24.14 32.34
N SER A 693 33.14 -24.44 32.04
CA SER A 693 33.80 -25.66 32.49
C SER A 693 33.81 -25.80 34.01
N ARG A 694 34.15 -24.72 34.73
CA ARG A 694 34.15 -24.72 36.20
C ARG A 694 32.76 -24.86 36.78
N ALA A 695 31.77 -24.18 36.19
CA ALA A 695 30.38 -24.28 36.61
C ALA A 695 29.84 -25.71 36.42
N LEU A 696 30.08 -26.34 35.27
CA LEU A 696 29.68 -27.72 35.00
C LEU A 696 30.37 -28.73 35.93
N GLN A 697 31.66 -28.56 36.22
CA GLN A 697 32.37 -29.38 37.20
C GLN A 697 31.70 -29.32 38.58
N SER A 698 31.30 -28.11 39.01
CA SER A 698 30.62 -27.91 40.28
C SER A 698 29.20 -28.52 40.29
N VAL A 699 28.40 -28.27 39.26
CA VAL A 699 26.98 -28.70 39.23
C VAL A 699 26.86 -30.22 39.03
N LEU A 700 27.73 -30.81 38.22
CA LEU A 700 27.73 -32.25 37.91
C LEU A 700 28.66 -33.07 38.82
N ASN A 701 29.33 -32.44 39.79
CA ASN A 701 30.32 -33.06 40.69
C ASN A 701 31.45 -33.80 39.94
N LEU A 702 32.02 -33.18 38.90
CA LEU A 702 33.13 -33.72 38.11
C LEU A 702 34.47 -33.17 38.60
N GLN A 703 35.50 -34.03 38.68
CA GLN A 703 36.86 -33.60 39.09
C GLN A 703 37.57 -32.78 38.01
N THR A 704 37.46 -33.19 36.75
CA THR A 704 38.06 -32.53 35.59
C THR A 704 37.14 -32.67 34.39
N LEU A 705 37.05 -31.63 33.57
CA LEU A 705 36.31 -31.64 32.31
C LEU A 705 37.29 -31.29 31.19
N ASP A 706 37.29 -32.11 30.14
CA ASP A 706 38.06 -31.86 28.93
C ASP A 706 37.55 -30.57 28.26
N PRO A 707 38.41 -29.56 27.98
CA PRO A 707 38.01 -28.34 27.31
C PRO A 707 37.28 -28.55 25.97
N THR A 708 37.54 -29.66 25.28
CA THR A 708 36.86 -29.97 24.00
C THR A 708 35.45 -30.53 24.20
N LYS A 709 35.07 -30.88 25.44
CA LYS A 709 33.75 -31.42 25.81
C LYS A 709 32.87 -30.42 26.55
N VAL A 710 33.31 -29.16 26.66
CA VAL A 710 32.53 -28.08 27.26
C VAL A 710 31.46 -27.65 26.26
N PRO A 711 30.16 -27.89 26.52
CA PRO A 711 29.11 -27.60 25.56
C PRO A 711 28.85 -26.11 25.47
N THR A 712 28.45 -25.65 24.29
CA THR A 712 27.90 -24.30 24.14
C THR A 712 26.42 -24.31 24.53
N VAL A 713 26.11 -23.66 25.66
CA VAL A 713 24.74 -23.55 26.18
C VAL A 713 24.15 -22.18 25.88
N ALA A 714 22.93 -22.13 25.37
CA ALA A 714 22.22 -20.89 25.09
C ALA A 714 20.93 -20.77 25.92
N VAL A 715 20.60 -19.55 26.34
CA VAL A 715 19.27 -19.18 26.79
C VAL A 715 18.63 -18.31 25.73
N VAL A 716 17.41 -18.65 25.31
CA VAL A 716 16.62 -17.84 24.37
C VAL A 716 15.36 -17.37 25.06
N CYS A 717 15.16 -16.05 25.12
CA CYS A 717 14.07 -15.40 25.84
C CYS A 717 13.05 -14.79 24.87
N SER A 718 11.78 -15.16 25.02
CA SER A 718 10.68 -14.66 24.18
C SER A 718 10.32 -13.20 24.45
N GLY A 719 9.53 -12.60 23.57
CA GLY A 719 8.89 -11.31 23.81
C GLY A 719 7.66 -11.39 24.74
N GLY A 720 7.14 -10.21 25.10
CA GLY A 720 5.98 -10.08 26.01
C GLY A 720 6.05 -8.89 26.99
N SER A 721 6.61 -7.75 26.57
CA SER A 721 6.68 -6.51 27.37
C SER A 721 7.22 -6.74 28.81
N SER A 722 6.69 -6.04 29.82
CA SER A 722 7.09 -6.15 31.22
C SER A 722 6.89 -7.55 31.82
N ARG A 723 5.94 -8.35 31.30
CA ARG A 723 5.76 -9.76 31.69
C ARG A 723 6.98 -10.60 31.32
N ALA A 724 7.47 -10.46 30.09
CA ALA A 724 8.68 -11.14 29.64
C ALA A 724 9.91 -10.72 30.44
N MET A 725 10.10 -9.41 30.65
CA MET A 725 11.20 -8.89 31.48
C MET A 725 11.18 -9.48 32.89
N THR A 726 10.03 -9.46 33.57
CA THR A 726 9.90 -9.93 34.95
C THR A 726 10.04 -11.45 35.04
N GLY A 727 9.42 -12.19 34.10
CA GLY A 727 9.55 -13.64 34.01
C GLY A 727 10.99 -14.08 33.73
N MET A 728 11.72 -13.33 32.91
CA MET A 728 13.14 -13.54 32.64
C MET A 728 13.99 -13.39 33.89
N TYR A 729 13.80 -12.33 34.68
CA TYR A 729 14.51 -12.20 35.95
C TYR A 729 14.24 -13.36 36.90
N GLY A 730 12.99 -13.81 37.02
CA GLY A 730 12.64 -14.98 37.83
C GLY A 730 13.34 -16.25 37.34
N SER A 731 13.34 -16.48 36.02
CA SER A 731 13.97 -17.65 35.40
C SER A 731 15.49 -17.65 35.56
N LEU A 732 16.15 -16.51 35.32
CA LEU A 732 17.59 -16.34 35.55
C LEU A 732 17.96 -16.50 37.02
N LYS A 733 17.13 -16.02 37.94
CA LYS A 733 17.32 -16.22 39.39
C LYS A 733 17.20 -17.69 39.77
N GLY A 734 16.25 -18.41 39.15
CA GLY A 734 16.18 -19.87 39.25
C GLY A 734 17.47 -20.54 38.78
N LEU A 735 17.96 -20.20 37.58
CA LEU A 735 19.23 -20.72 37.07
C LEU A 735 20.43 -20.36 37.96
N GLN A 736 20.45 -19.16 38.54
CA GLN A 736 21.48 -18.74 39.50
C GLN A 736 21.46 -19.59 40.77
N SER A 737 20.28 -19.82 41.35
CA SER A 737 20.10 -20.65 42.55
C SER A 737 20.52 -22.11 42.36
N LEU A 738 20.46 -22.61 41.12
CA LEU A 738 20.91 -23.95 40.73
C LEU A 738 22.40 -23.99 40.36
N GLY A 739 23.12 -22.86 40.36
CA GLY A 739 24.49 -22.77 39.88
C GLY A 739 24.63 -22.92 38.35
N LEU A 740 23.52 -22.85 37.60
CA LEU A 740 23.46 -23.05 36.15
C LEU A 740 23.63 -21.75 35.35
N LEU A 741 23.54 -20.57 35.98
CA LEU A 741 23.70 -19.29 35.27
C LEU A 741 25.08 -19.15 34.60
N ASP A 742 26.14 -19.63 35.27
CA ASP A 742 27.51 -19.59 34.74
C ASP A 742 27.78 -20.62 33.63
N VAL A 743 26.87 -21.58 33.42
CA VAL A 743 26.95 -22.57 32.33
C VAL A 743 26.55 -21.95 30.98
N ILE A 744 25.77 -20.86 31.00
CA ILE A 744 25.23 -20.25 29.78
C ILE A 744 26.33 -19.50 29.03
N THR A 745 26.50 -19.76 27.75
CA THR A 745 27.43 -19.05 26.85
C THR A 745 26.75 -17.88 26.15
N TYR A 746 25.55 -18.09 25.60
CA TYR A 746 24.78 -17.08 24.87
C TYR A 746 23.43 -16.80 25.52
N MET A 747 23.00 -15.54 25.47
CA MET A 747 21.66 -15.12 25.89
C MET A 747 21.01 -14.29 24.79
N THR A 748 19.96 -14.80 24.18
CA THR A 748 19.19 -14.06 23.17
C THR A 748 17.90 -13.51 23.75
N ALA A 749 17.50 -12.33 23.29
CA ALA A 749 16.30 -11.66 23.78
C ALA A 749 15.51 -10.98 22.65
N VAL A 750 14.19 -11.07 22.75
CA VAL A 750 13.22 -10.42 21.86
C VAL A 750 12.30 -9.50 22.65
N SER A 751 11.91 -8.35 22.07
CA SER A 751 10.89 -7.46 22.63
C SER A 751 11.11 -7.16 24.12
N GLY A 752 10.12 -7.37 24.98
CA GLY A 752 10.23 -7.12 26.43
C GLY A 752 11.41 -7.79 27.15
N SER A 753 11.93 -8.94 26.69
CA SER A 753 13.13 -9.55 27.29
C SER A 753 14.41 -8.74 27.01
N THR A 754 14.42 -7.93 25.95
CA THR A 754 15.55 -7.03 25.67
C THR A 754 15.67 -5.95 26.73
N TRP A 755 14.57 -5.52 27.35
CA TRP A 755 14.56 -4.53 28.43
C TRP A 755 15.28 -5.08 29.67
N GLY A 756 14.96 -6.32 30.05
CA GLY A 756 15.62 -7.02 31.15
C GLY A 756 17.10 -7.28 30.87
N THR A 757 17.41 -7.73 29.66
CA THR A 757 18.80 -7.94 29.23
C THR A 757 19.57 -6.62 29.27
N ALA A 758 19.09 -5.55 28.63
CA ALA A 758 19.75 -4.24 28.66
C ALA A 758 20.00 -3.75 30.10
N SER A 759 19.02 -3.89 30.98
CA SER A 759 19.16 -3.48 32.39
C SER A 759 20.18 -4.31 33.17
N LEU A 760 20.36 -5.59 32.86
CA LEU A 760 21.37 -6.42 33.51
C LEU A 760 22.78 -6.04 33.05
N TYR A 761 22.95 -5.81 31.75
CA TYR A 761 24.28 -5.58 31.16
C TYR A 761 24.82 -4.15 31.38
N SER A 762 24.04 -3.26 31.99
CA SER A 762 24.54 -2.02 32.59
C SER A 762 25.47 -2.28 33.79
N ASP A 763 25.40 -3.46 34.41
CA ASP A 763 26.32 -3.89 35.47
C ASP A 763 27.25 -4.99 34.93
N PRO A 764 28.58 -4.72 34.80
CA PRO A 764 29.53 -5.70 34.29
C PRO A 764 29.64 -7.01 35.09
N PHE A 765 29.09 -7.07 36.31
CA PHE A 765 29.18 -8.23 37.21
C PHE A 765 27.81 -8.79 37.63
N TRP A 766 26.75 -8.47 36.89
CA TRP A 766 25.36 -8.82 37.26
C TRP A 766 25.12 -10.30 37.56
N SER A 767 25.79 -11.23 36.86
CA SER A 767 25.62 -12.67 37.06
C SER A 767 26.16 -13.18 38.41
N LYS A 768 27.14 -12.46 38.98
CA LYS A 768 27.83 -12.82 40.23
C LYS A 768 27.33 -12.05 41.44
N GLU A 769 27.07 -10.74 41.29
CA GLU A 769 26.86 -9.83 42.42
C GLU A 769 25.41 -9.40 42.65
N GLY A 770 24.45 -9.85 41.83
CA GLY A 770 23.05 -9.95 42.27
C GLY A 770 22.00 -9.46 41.28
N LEU A 771 21.29 -10.44 40.70
CA LEU A 771 19.97 -10.26 40.09
C LEU A 771 19.01 -9.52 41.04
N ASP A 772 19.12 -9.74 42.36
CA ASP A 772 18.23 -9.13 43.37
C ASP A 772 18.27 -7.59 43.38
N LYS A 773 19.46 -7.00 43.20
CA LYS A 773 19.60 -5.53 43.17
C LYS A 773 18.89 -4.94 41.95
N VAL A 774 19.10 -5.56 40.78
CA VAL A 774 18.45 -5.14 39.53
C VAL A 774 16.95 -5.35 39.61
N ILE A 775 16.51 -6.52 40.08
CA ILE A 775 15.10 -6.86 40.30
C ILE A 775 14.43 -5.83 41.22
N ALA A 776 15.02 -5.53 42.38
CA ALA A 776 14.44 -4.58 43.32
C ALA A 776 14.35 -3.16 42.73
N SER A 777 15.38 -2.73 41.99
CA SER A 777 15.38 -1.43 41.30
C SER A 777 14.28 -1.39 40.23
N THR A 778 14.20 -2.38 39.36
CA THR A 778 13.18 -2.44 38.30
C THR A 778 11.77 -2.58 38.88
N GLN A 779 11.58 -3.36 39.94
CA GLN A 779 10.29 -3.49 40.63
C GLN A 779 9.80 -2.15 41.18
N LYS A 780 10.71 -1.35 41.78
CA LYS A 780 10.40 -0.01 42.27
C LYS A 780 9.91 0.90 41.16
N GLU A 781 10.55 0.85 39.99
CA GLU A 781 10.18 1.67 38.83
C GLU A 781 8.87 1.20 38.19
N LEU A 782 8.69 -0.10 37.98
CA LEU A 782 7.45 -0.69 37.44
C LEU A 782 6.23 -0.51 38.35
N ALA A 783 6.43 -0.30 39.66
CA ALA A 783 5.35 -0.03 40.61
C ALA A 783 4.82 1.42 40.52
N LYS A 784 5.51 2.32 39.80
CA LYS A 784 5.05 3.70 39.61
C LYS A 784 3.84 3.74 38.67
N SER A 785 3.03 4.80 38.81
CA SER A 785 1.88 5.01 37.92
C SER A 785 2.33 5.26 36.48
N GLN A 786 1.76 4.52 35.52
CA GLN A 786 2.01 4.70 34.08
C GLN A 786 1.66 6.13 33.61
N ALA A 787 0.68 6.77 34.25
CA ALA A 787 0.29 8.15 33.95
C ALA A 787 1.46 9.15 34.15
N SER A 788 2.40 8.84 35.06
CA SER A 788 3.57 9.69 35.32
C SER A 788 4.54 9.75 34.14
N LEU A 789 4.55 8.74 33.27
CA LEU A 789 5.40 8.69 32.07
C LEU A 789 5.00 9.73 31.01
N LEU A 790 3.78 10.28 31.12
CA LEU A 790 3.23 11.32 30.25
C LEU A 790 3.15 12.68 30.97
N SER A 791 3.90 12.86 32.07
CA SER A 791 3.96 14.16 32.74
C SER A 791 4.61 15.24 31.86
N PRO A 792 4.24 16.53 32.01
CA PRO A 792 4.85 17.68 31.34
C PRO A 792 6.38 17.59 31.26
N THR A 793 7.04 17.31 32.40
CA THR A 793 8.49 17.18 32.49
C THR A 793 9.05 16.07 31.60
N HIS A 794 8.38 14.92 31.53
CA HIS A 794 8.79 13.81 30.67
C HIS A 794 8.52 14.10 29.20
N LEU A 795 7.39 14.73 28.85
CA LEU A 795 7.10 15.12 27.46
C LEU A 795 8.12 16.12 26.92
N HIS A 796 8.49 17.12 27.74
CA HIS A 796 9.55 18.06 27.40
C HIS A 796 10.90 17.35 27.21
N TYR A 797 11.23 16.39 28.09
CA TYR A 797 12.43 15.56 27.95
C TYR A 797 12.42 14.78 26.63
N TYR A 798 11.33 14.09 26.30
CA TYR A 798 11.22 13.31 25.06
C TYR A 798 11.40 14.21 23.84
N HIS A 799 10.74 15.36 23.80
CA HIS A 799 10.87 16.33 22.72
C HIS A 799 12.32 16.81 22.53
N SER A 800 12.98 17.19 23.63
CA SER A 800 14.36 17.68 23.61
C SER A 800 15.36 16.64 23.10
N GLU A 801 15.22 15.39 23.53
CA GLU A 801 16.08 14.29 23.08
C GLU A 801 15.85 13.96 21.59
N MET A 802 14.60 14.02 21.14
CA MET A 802 14.25 13.81 19.73
C MET A 802 14.83 14.92 18.84
N GLU A 803 14.68 16.20 19.21
CA GLU A 803 15.31 17.31 18.48
C GLU A 803 16.84 17.21 18.44
N THR A 804 17.45 16.75 19.54
CA THR A 804 18.89 16.54 19.60
C THR A 804 19.31 15.47 18.59
N ARG A 805 18.57 14.36 18.52
CA ARG A 805 18.78 13.28 17.56
C ARG A 805 18.62 13.75 16.11
N GLU A 806 17.69 14.65 15.80
CA GLU A 806 17.58 15.27 14.46
C GLU A 806 18.78 16.13 14.10
N LYS A 807 19.25 16.95 15.06
CA LYS A 807 20.42 17.81 14.87
C LYS A 807 21.69 16.99 14.65
N GLU A 808 21.78 15.80 15.24
CA GLU A 808 22.84 14.82 14.96
C GLU A 808 22.74 14.21 13.56
N GLY A 809 21.59 14.32 12.89
CA GLY A 809 21.39 13.85 11.51
C GLY A 809 20.64 12.52 11.39
N TYR A 810 20.07 12.02 12.49
CA TYR A 810 19.19 10.85 12.48
C TYR A 810 17.78 11.20 12.01
N SER A 811 17.13 10.27 11.32
CA SER A 811 15.67 10.29 11.18
C SER A 811 15.05 9.87 12.51
N VAL A 812 13.91 10.46 12.88
CA VAL A 812 13.23 10.17 14.15
C VAL A 812 11.76 9.82 13.94
N SER A 813 11.32 8.76 14.61
CA SER A 813 10.01 8.14 14.46
C SER A 813 9.31 7.93 15.81
N LEU A 814 8.10 7.37 15.80
CA LEU A 814 7.41 6.99 17.04
C LEU A 814 8.16 5.90 17.82
N ILE A 815 8.91 5.04 17.13
CA ILE A 815 9.78 4.04 17.77
C ILE A 815 10.83 4.70 18.66
N ASP A 816 11.41 5.82 18.23
CA ASP A 816 12.40 6.53 19.04
C ASP A 816 11.77 7.08 20.33
N THR A 817 10.54 7.62 20.24
CA THR A 817 9.78 8.08 21.41
C THR A 817 9.43 6.93 22.35
N TRP A 818 9.01 5.78 21.79
CA TRP A 818 8.77 4.57 22.57
C TRP A 818 10.02 4.10 23.33
N GLY A 819 11.19 4.17 22.69
CA GLY A 819 12.47 3.89 23.33
C GLY A 819 12.76 4.79 24.55
N LEU A 820 12.42 6.08 24.47
CA LEU A 820 12.54 7.01 25.60
C LEU A 820 11.52 6.74 26.72
N ILE A 821 10.30 6.32 26.37
CA ILE A 821 9.30 5.89 27.36
C ILE A 821 9.77 4.64 28.09
N ILE A 822 10.34 3.66 27.39
CA ILE A 822 10.94 2.47 28.01
C ILE A 822 12.07 2.86 28.93
N GLU A 823 12.94 3.78 28.51
CA GLU A 823 14.04 4.29 29.35
C GLU A 823 13.53 4.80 30.70
N GLN A 824 12.48 5.63 30.70
CA GLN A 824 11.87 6.12 31.93
C GLN A 824 11.14 5.01 32.71
N LEU A 825 10.52 4.06 32.02
CA LEU A 825 9.80 2.94 32.65
C LEU A 825 10.74 2.00 33.42
N ILE A 826 11.93 1.70 32.90
CA ILE A 826 12.83 0.70 33.48
C ILE A 826 13.95 1.30 34.33
N PHE A 827 14.45 2.48 33.97
CA PHE A 827 15.56 3.14 34.68
C PHE A 827 15.11 4.31 35.56
N GLY A 828 13.95 4.92 35.25
CA GLY A 828 13.44 6.11 35.96
C GLY A 828 14.26 7.38 35.76
N LYS A 829 15.23 7.36 34.84
CA LYS A 829 16.15 8.45 34.52
C LYS A 829 16.77 8.24 33.14
N LYS A 830 17.35 9.31 32.57
CA LYS A 830 18.18 9.22 31.37
C LYS A 830 19.29 8.18 31.56
N HIS A 831 19.39 7.25 30.61
CA HIS A 831 20.34 6.15 30.62
C HIS A 831 21.20 6.21 29.36
N THR A 832 22.45 6.64 29.49
CA THR A 832 23.31 7.01 28.36
C THR A 832 24.09 5.85 27.74
N ASP A 833 23.96 4.64 28.26
CA ASP A 833 24.73 3.50 27.79
C ASP A 833 24.40 3.17 26.34
N THR A 834 25.39 2.61 25.65
CA THR A 834 25.31 2.18 24.26
C THR A 834 25.40 0.65 24.15
N LEU A 835 25.23 0.10 22.96
CA LEU A 835 25.42 -1.34 22.75
C LEU A 835 26.90 -1.72 22.93
N SER A 836 27.82 -0.88 22.45
CA SER A 836 29.27 -1.12 22.59
C SER A 836 29.74 -1.04 24.05
N ASP A 837 29.08 -0.27 24.91
CA ASP A 837 29.39 -0.22 26.35
C ASP A 837 29.24 -1.59 27.04
N GLN A 838 28.35 -2.45 26.54
CA GLN A 838 28.15 -3.79 27.08
C GLN A 838 29.34 -4.72 26.87
N LYS A 839 30.34 -4.33 26.04
CA LYS A 839 31.64 -5.03 25.95
C LYS A 839 32.28 -5.20 27.33
N LYS A 840 32.09 -4.23 28.24
CA LYS A 840 32.58 -4.29 29.63
C LYS A 840 32.04 -5.52 30.36
N ALA A 841 30.76 -5.84 30.17
CA ALA A 841 30.08 -6.95 30.82
C ALA A 841 30.46 -8.33 30.27
N VAL A 842 31.15 -8.41 29.14
CA VAL A 842 31.56 -9.69 28.53
C VAL A 842 33.07 -9.82 28.35
N SER A 843 33.83 -8.77 28.65
CA SER A 843 35.27 -8.68 28.43
C SER A 843 36.09 -9.83 29.03
N GLU A 844 35.67 -10.40 30.16
CA GLU A 844 36.33 -11.52 30.85
C GLU A 844 35.53 -12.83 30.77
N GLY A 845 34.53 -12.92 29.88
CA GLY A 845 33.63 -14.07 29.82
C GLY A 845 32.79 -14.24 31.10
N GLN A 846 32.67 -13.19 31.91
CA GLN A 846 32.03 -13.25 33.23
C GLN A 846 30.51 -13.34 33.16
N ASN A 847 29.90 -12.86 32.07
CA ASN A 847 28.49 -13.01 31.75
C ASN A 847 28.34 -13.76 30.42
N PRO A 848 27.16 -14.33 30.11
CA PRO A 848 26.83 -14.76 28.76
C PRO A 848 26.95 -13.61 27.75
N LEU A 849 27.12 -13.90 26.46
CA LEU A 849 27.07 -12.85 25.43
C LEU A 849 25.60 -12.50 25.14
N PRO A 850 25.20 -11.21 25.25
CA PRO A 850 23.85 -10.80 24.90
C PRO A 850 23.74 -10.67 23.38
N ILE A 851 22.69 -11.25 22.82
CA ILE A 851 22.33 -11.11 21.41
C ILE A 851 20.90 -10.57 21.34
N TYR A 852 20.76 -9.38 20.77
CA TYR A 852 19.47 -8.76 20.47
C TYR A 852 19.18 -8.89 18.98
N THR A 853 17.92 -8.67 18.60
CA THR A 853 17.52 -8.84 17.21
C THR A 853 16.35 -7.96 16.79
N ALA A 854 16.31 -7.64 15.51
CA ALA A 854 15.21 -6.99 14.80
C ALA A 854 15.02 -7.68 13.44
N VAL A 855 13.85 -7.53 12.82
CA VAL A 855 13.62 -7.96 11.44
C VAL A 855 13.55 -6.75 10.53
N ASN A 856 14.24 -6.81 9.40
CA ASN A 856 14.11 -5.83 8.33
C ASN A 856 12.89 -6.19 7.48
N MET A 857 11.95 -5.25 7.37
CA MET A 857 10.74 -5.40 6.55
C MET A 857 10.97 -4.78 5.17
N LYS A 858 10.68 -5.53 4.10
CA LYS A 858 10.69 -5.04 2.72
C LYS A 858 9.29 -5.02 2.14
N GLU A 859 8.99 -3.94 1.43
CA GLU A 859 7.67 -3.65 0.88
C GLU A 859 7.76 -3.60 -0.65
N GLU A 860 7.52 -4.73 -1.33
CA GLU A 860 7.22 -4.76 -2.78
C GLU A 860 6.46 -6.06 -3.10
N SER A 861 5.18 -5.95 -3.49
CA SER A 861 4.30 -7.02 -4.01
C SER A 861 4.08 -8.29 -3.16
N ALA A 862 2.84 -8.52 -2.71
CA ALA A 862 2.25 -9.78 -2.22
C ALA A 862 2.92 -10.59 -1.07
N PHE A 863 4.21 -10.44 -0.76
CA PHE A 863 4.92 -11.19 0.29
C PHE A 863 6.00 -10.33 0.98
N THR A 864 5.95 -10.22 2.30
CA THR A 864 7.01 -9.59 3.11
C THR A 864 7.94 -10.68 3.64
N ILE A 865 9.19 -10.73 3.18
CA ILE A 865 10.21 -11.65 3.71
C ILE A 865 10.97 -10.93 4.83
N PRO A 866 10.90 -11.39 6.08
CA PRO A 866 11.65 -10.80 7.17
C PRO A 866 13.12 -11.23 7.10
N GLU A 867 14.05 -10.27 7.14
CA GLU A 867 15.49 -10.56 7.24
C GLU A 867 15.98 -10.26 8.64
N TRP A 868 16.54 -11.27 9.32
CA TRP A 868 17.05 -11.13 10.68
C TRP A 868 18.30 -10.24 10.72
N CYS A 869 18.21 -9.18 11.51
CA CYS A 869 19.33 -8.32 11.89
C CYS A 869 19.74 -8.66 13.33
N GLU A 870 21.00 -9.01 13.52
CA GLU A 870 21.60 -9.37 14.80
C GLU A 870 22.34 -8.20 15.41
N PHE A 871 22.27 -8.06 16.73
CA PHE A 871 22.94 -7.03 17.50
C PHE A 871 23.69 -7.65 18.65
N THR A 872 25.01 -7.47 18.67
CA THR A 872 25.88 -7.86 19.77
C THR A 872 26.67 -6.64 20.24
N PRO A 873 27.29 -6.68 21.43
CA PRO A 873 28.19 -5.60 21.85
C PRO A 873 29.33 -5.36 20.86
N PHE A 874 29.71 -6.34 20.03
CA PHE A 874 30.81 -6.24 19.09
C PHE A 874 30.38 -5.70 17.73
N GLU A 875 29.32 -6.27 17.15
CA GLU A 875 28.88 -5.99 15.79
C GLU A 875 27.36 -6.11 15.62
N VAL A 876 26.86 -5.46 14.56
CA VAL A 876 25.46 -5.46 14.12
C VAL A 876 25.42 -5.82 12.64
N GLY A 877 24.54 -6.73 12.22
CA GLY A 877 24.53 -7.15 10.82
C GLY A 877 23.51 -8.19 10.41
N PHE A 878 23.62 -8.61 9.16
CA PHE A 878 22.75 -9.60 8.53
C PHE A 878 23.55 -10.88 8.23
N SER A 879 23.23 -11.95 8.96
CA SER A 879 23.83 -13.28 8.76
C SER A 879 23.58 -13.82 7.35
N LYS A 880 22.40 -13.54 6.78
CA LYS A 880 22.04 -13.88 5.39
C LYS A 880 23.07 -13.42 4.36
N TYR A 881 23.64 -12.23 4.55
CA TYR A 881 24.61 -11.64 3.62
C TYR A 881 26.07 -11.78 4.09
N GLY A 882 26.30 -12.30 5.30
CA GLY A 882 27.63 -12.35 5.91
C GLY A 882 28.24 -10.96 6.07
N ALA A 883 27.42 -9.95 6.41
CA ALA A 883 27.85 -8.55 6.47
C ALA A 883 27.46 -7.88 7.77
N PHE A 884 28.48 -7.34 8.45
CA PHE A 884 28.38 -6.78 9.80
C PHE A 884 29.15 -5.48 9.92
N VAL A 885 28.69 -4.56 10.77
CA VAL A 885 29.41 -3.34 11.15
C VAL A 885 29.70 -3.35 12.64
N PRO A 886 30.77 -2.70 13.11
CA PRO A 886 30.97 -2.46 14.54
C PRO A 886 29.73 -1.81 15.15
N ALA A 887 29.35 -2.22 16.37
CA ALA A 887 28.14 -1.73 17.05
C ALA A 887 28.10 -0.19 17.10
N GLU A 888 29.24 0.44 17.37
CA GLU A 888 29.40 1.90 17.42
C GLU A 888 29.21 2.63 16.07
N SER A 889 29.15 1.89 14.95
CA SER A 889 28.95 2.45 13.61
C SER A 889 27.57 2.20 13.03
N PHE A 890 26.74 1.41 13.71
CA PHE A 890 25.34 1.22 13.33
C PHE A 890 24.57 2.55 13.35
N GLY A 891 23.83 2.82 12.27
CA GLY A 891 23.08 4.05 12.07
C GLY A 891 23.84 5.17 11.33
N SER A 892 25.16 5.03 11.12
CA SER A 892 25.91 5.96 10.25
C SER A 892 25.59 5.75 8.76
N GLU A 893 25.94 6.72 7.91
CA GLU A 893 25.77 6.57 6.45
C GLU A 893 26.95 5.80 5.85
N PHE A 894 26.66 4.83 4.97
CA PHE A 894 27.67 4.03 4.28
C PHE A 894 27.49 4.03 2.76
N TYR A 895 28.59 3.76 2.07
CA TYR A 895 28.60 3.44 0.65
C TYR A 895 29.77 2.50 0.34
N LEU A 896 29.52 1.38 -0.36
CA LEU A 896 30.55 0.38 -0.69
C LEU A 896 31.36 -0.07 0.53
N GLY A 897 30.70 -0.24 1.67
CA GLY A 897 31.31 -0.66 2.93
C GLY A 897 32.10 0.41 3.70
N HIS A 898 32.19 1.64 3.18
CA HIS A 898 32.90 2.76 3.80
C HIS A 898 31.92 3.73 4.45
N VAL A 899 32.31 4.33 5.57
CA VAL A 899 31.49 5.34 6.26
C VAL A 899 31.63 6.67 5.51
N VAL A 900 30.53 7.15 4.92
CA VAL A 900 30.50 8.44 4.21
C VAL A 900 30.14 9.60 5.13
N LYS A 901 29.38 9.31 6.19
CA LYS A 901 29.06 10.24 7.26
C LYS A 901 28.93 9.49 8.57
N LYS A 902 29.87 9.75 9.48
CA LYS A 902 29.87 9.17 10.82
C LYS A 902 28.85 9.89 11.69
N LEU A 903 27.91 9.14 12.27
CA LEU A 903 26.98 9.63 13.28
C LEU A 903 27.41 9.13 14.69
N PRO A 904 27.00 9.80 15.78
CA PRO A 904 27.23 9.32 17.15
C PRO A 904 26.62 7.94 17.37
N GLU A 905 27.21 7.05 18.18
CA GLU A 905 26.61 5.73 18.44
C GLU A 905 25.18 5.85 18.98
N THR A 906 24.28 5.00 18.47
CA THR A 906 22.89 5.00 18.91
C THR A 906 22.78 4.52 20.36
N ARG A 907 22.24 5.38 21.24
CA ARG A 907 21.94 5.06 22.64
C ARG A 907 21.03 3.83 22.75
N LEU A 908 21.27 3.01 23.78
CA LEU A 908 20.56 1.75 24.01
C LEU A 908 19.04 1.93 24.09
N SER A 909 18.54 3.07 24.59
CA SER A 909 17.10 3.38 24.62
C SER A 909 16.44 3.35 23.25
N PHE A 910 17.10 3.86 22.21
CA PHE A 910 16.55 3.87 20.85
C PHE A 910 16.59 2.47 20.24
N LEU A 911 17.61 1.67 20.56
CA LEU A 911 17.67 0.25 20.18
C LEU A 911 16.56 -0.56 20.88
N LEU A 912 16.28 -0.30 22.16
CA LEU A 912 15.15 -0.90 22.87
C LEU A 912 13.81 -0.54 22.21
N GLY A 913 13.68 0.69 21.70
CA GLY A 913 12.57 1.10 20.85
C GLY A 913 12.42 0.18 19.64
N ILE A 914 13.50 -0.03 18.87
CA ILE A 914 13.51 -0.89 17.67
C ILE A 914 13.17 -2.34 18.02
N TRP A 915 13.85 -2.92 19.01
CA TRP A 915 13.68 -4.32 19.41
C TRP A 915 12.31 -4.61 20.03
N SER A 916 11.55 -3.59 20.43
CA SER A 916 10.20 -3.72 21.02
C SER A 916 9.14 -2.87 20.32
N SER A 917 9.35 -2.57 19.03
CA SER A 917 8.51 -1.69 18.23
C SER A 917 7.10 -2.21 17.95
N ALA A 918 6.81 -3.49 18.22
CA ALA A 918 5.44 -4.00 18.25
C ALA A 918 4.55 -3.10 19.12
N PHE A 919 5.07 -2.61 20.24
CA PHE A 919 4.34 -1.77 21.18
C PHE A 919 4.37 -0.27 20.83
N SER A 920 4.91 0.15 19.67
CA SER A 920 4.84 1.56 19.24
C SER A 920 3.39 2.02 19.02
N ASN A 921 2.48 1.12 18.60
CA ASN A 921 1.04 1.33 18.58
C ASN A 921 0.45 1.60 19.99
N ASN A 922 1.08 1.08 21.05
CA ASN A 922 0.66 1.38 22.42
C ASN A 922 1.01 2.81 22.83
N VAL A 923 1.96 3.50 22.19
CA VAL A 923 2.15 4.94 22.41
C VAL A 923 0.87 5.68 22.00
N MET A 924 0.30 5.36 20.84
CA MET A 924 -0.98 5.94 20.40
C MET A 924 -2.15 5.58 21.34
N GLN A 925 -2.21 4.32 21.81
CA GLN A 925 -3.27 3.88 22.73
C GLN A 925 -3.13 4.49 24.14
N LEU A 926 -1.92 4.49 24.72
CA LEU A 926 -1.60 5.14 26.00
C LEU A 926 -1.90 6.64 25.92
N TRP A 927 -1.51 7.27 24.81
CA TRP A 927 -1.77 8.69 24.58
C TRP A 927 -3.26 9.00 24.56
N ASN A 928 -4.05 8.26 23.77
CA ASN A 928 -5.51 8.42 23.73
C ASN A 928 -6.14 8.16 25.11
N THR A 929 -5.69 7.12 25.81
CA THR A 929 -6.24 6.75 27.13
C THR A 929 -5.96 7.83 28.19
N PHE A 930 -4.76 8.40 28.21
CA PHE A 930 -4.36 9.35 29.25
C PHE A 930 -4.66 10.80 28.90
N THR A 931 -4.59 11.21 27.64
CA THR A 931 -4.78 12.60 27.21
C THR A 931 -6.11 12.86 26.50
N GLY A 932 -6.84 11.82 26.08
CA GLY A 932 -8.05 11.98 25.26
C GLY A 932 -7.80 12.54 23.85
N LEU A 933 -6.54 12.75 23.46
CA LEU A 933 -6.12 13.20 22.14
C LEU A 933 -5.75 11.99 21.27
N THR A 934 -6.12 12.03 20.00
CA THR A 934 -5.70 11.01 19.03
C THR A 934 -4.39 11.45 18.38
N LEU A 935 -3.32 10.69 18.60
CA LEU A 935 -2.10 10.79 17.80
C LEU A 935 -2.38 10.20 16.41
N SER A 936 -2.00 10.92 15.36
CA SER A 936 -2.04 10.48 13.97
C SER A 936 -0.61 10.40 13.44
N SER A 937 0.05 9.26 13.61
CA SER A 937 1.37 9.03 13.00
C SER A 937 1.25 8.65 11.52
N THR A 938 2.24 9.02 10.72
CA THR A 938 2.37 8.58 9.33
C THR A 938 3.00 7.18 9.29
N GLY A 939 2.54 6.26 8.44
CA GLY A 939 3.18 4.95 8.25
C GLY A 939 2.51 3.74 8.89
N GLU A 940 3.00 2.55 8.50
CA GLU A 940 2.38 1.23 8.59
C GLU A 940 1.98 0.75 9.99
N LYS A 941 0.78 0.13 10.06
CA LYS A 941 0.34 -0.64 11.23
C LYS A 941 0.99 -2.02 11.24
N VAL A 942 1.62 -2.32 12.37
CA VAL A 942 2.01 -3.66 12.76
C VAL A 942 0.78 -4.43 13.28
N ASP A 943 0.20 -5.29 12.45
CA ASP A 943 -1.10 -5.98 12.69
C ASP A 943 -1.00 -7.36 13.38
N LYS A 944 0.11 -7.68 14.06
CA LYS A 944 0.27 -8.98 14.74
C LYS A 944 0.77 -8.82 16.18
N ILE A 945 -0.14 -8.50 17.10
CA ILE A 945 0.14 -8.55 18.53
C ILE A 945 -1.01 -9.29 19.21
N ASP A 946 -0.66 -10.31 19.99
CA ASP A 946 -1.55 -10.88 21.01
C ASP A 946 -1.85 -9.80 22.05
N THR A 947 -2.97 -9.11 21.90
CA THR A 947 -3.45 -8.15 22.90
C THR A 947 -4.45 -8.84 23.81
N ASP A 948 -4.07 -8.95 25.09
CA ASP A 948 -4.89 -9.53 26.15
C ASP A 948 -6.25 -8.83 26.25
N GLY A 949 -7.32 -9.64 26.30
CA GLY A 949 -8.68 -9.18 26.51
C GLY A 949 -8.89 -8.58 27.91
N LYS A 950 -9.60 -7.44 27.91
CA LYS A 950 -10.14 -6.62 29.02
C LYS A 950 -9.29 -5.42 29.46
N ARG A 951 -9.91 -4.24 29.29
CA ARG A 951 -9.45 -2.93 29.79
C ARG A 951 -9.64 -2.83 31.31
N PRO A 952 -8.66 -2.36 32.09
CA PRO A 952 -8.92 -1.70 33.36
C PRO A 952 -9.43 -0.28 33.09
N ALA A 953 -10.47 0.14 33.82
CA ALA A 953 -10.90 1.53 33.85
C ALA A 953 -9.87 2.34 34.64
N LEU A 954 -9.30 3.40 34.04
CA LEU A 954 -8.47 4.37 34.74
C LEU A 954 -8.80 5.78 34.26
N ASP A 955 -8.76 6.73 35.19
CA ASP A 955 -9.18 8.12 35.02
C ASP A 955 -8.25 8.89 34.07
N THR A 956 -8.85 9.66 33.16
CA THR A 956 -8.19 10.51 32.15
C THR A 956 -7.42 11.64 32.84
N LEU A 957 -6.17 11.89 32.45
CA LEU A 957 -5.44 13.10 32.87
C LEU A 957 -6.02 14.32 32.15
N ARG A 958 -6.02 15.47 32.84
CA ARG A 958 -6.50 16.74 32.30
C ARG A 958 -5.51 17.23 31.23
N VAL A 959 -5.98 17.41 30.00
CA VAL A 959 -5.16 17.86 28.85
C VAL A 959 -4.49 19.19 29.14
N ASP A 960 -3.17 19.24 29.07
CA ASP A 960 -2.35 20.45 29.20
C ASP A 960 -1.79 20.92 27.84
N SER A 961 -1.18 22.11 27.82
CA SER A 961 -0.61 22.71 26.61
C SER A 961 0.63 21.96 26.09
N GLU A 962 1.38 21.29 26.96
CA GLU A 962 2.60 20.56 26.59
C GLU A 962 2.28 19.23 25.90
N ALA A 963 1.24 18.53 26.36
CA ALA A 963 0.68 17.37 25.68
C ALA A 963 0.19 17.72 24.26
N SER A 964 -0.47 18.85 24.09
CA SER A 964 -0.90 19.30 22.75
C SER A 964 0.29 19.58 21.81
N ALA A 965 1.33 20.26 22.32
CA ALA A 965 2.54 20.54 21.54
C ALA A 965 3.30 19.26 21.16
N PHE A 966 3.44 18.32 22.10
CA PHE A 966 4.08 17.03 21.85
C PHE A 966 3.25 16.16 20.88
N SER A 967 1.90 16.22 20.95
CA SER A 967 1.02 15.54 19.99
C SER A 967 1.27 16.03 18.56
N LYS A 968 1.36 17.35 18.39
CA LYS A 968 1.67 17.95 17.09
C LYS A 968 3.05 17.50 16.59
N PHE A 969 4.05 17.50 17.47
CA PHE A 969 5.41 17.05 17.14
C PHE A 969 5.48 15.59 16.69
N LEU A 970 4.64 14.71 17.25
CA LEU A 970 4.58 13.29 16.89
C LEU A 970 3.76 13.01 15.61
N ASN A 971 2.76 13.83 15.29
CA ASN A 971 1.87 13.59 14.15
C ASN A 971 2.57 13.69 12.79
N ASP A 972 3.66 14.43 12.71
CA ASP A 972 4.41 14.65 11.45
C ASP A 972 5.46 13.56 11.18
N ARG A 973 5.55 12.53 12.03
CA ARG A 973 6.65 11.54 12.02
C ARG A 973 6.17 10.13 11.66
N PRO A 974 7.04 9.33 11.01
CA PRO A 974 6.73 7.95 10.67
C PRO A 974 6.61 7.06 11.92
N ILE A 975 5.87 5.95 11.83
CA ILE A 975 5.85 4.92 12.88
C ILE A 975 7.20 4.21 12.94
N ILE A 976 7.66 3.67 11.80
CA ILE A 976 8.90 2.90 11.69
C ILE A 976 10.09 3.85 11.52
N SER A 977 11.19 3.58 12.23
CA SER A 977 12.43 4.34 12.08
C SER A 977 13.14 3.95 10.77
N SER A 978 13.55 4.94 9.98
CA SER A 978 14.34 4.74 8.77
C SER A 978 15.83 4.85 9.12
N ILE A 979 16.55 3.74 9.05
CA ILE A 979 17.97 3.67 9.43
C ILE A 979 18.80 3.60 8.16
N PHE A 980 19.94 4.31 8.10
CA PHE A 980 20.82 4.22 6.94
C PHE A 980 21.32 2.78 6.71
N ASN A 981 21.23 2.32 5.47
CA ASN A 981 21.63 0.98 5.11
C ASN A 981 23.14 0.87 4.96
N PHE A 982 23.79 0.13 5.86
CA PHE A 982 25.23 -0.12 5.78
C PHE A 982 25.64 -1.02 4.60
N LEU A 983 24.69 -1.70 3.96
CA LEU A 983 24.89 -2.49 2.74
C LEU A 983 24.73 -1.70 1.44
N ARG A 984 24.46 -0.38 1.52
CA ARG A 984 24.21 0.44 0.33
C ARG A 984 25.43 0.43 -0.61
N GLY A 985 25.16 0.08 -1.87
CA GLY A 985 26.15 0.06 -2.95
C GLY A 985 26.90 -1.26 -3.11
N PHE A 986 26.74 -2.24 -2.22
CA PHE A 986 27.24 -3.59 -2.49
C PHE A 986 26.45 -4.25 -3.63
N PHE A 987 27.15 -5.07 -4.42
CA PHE A 987 26.57 -5.92 -5.46
C PHE A 987 26.46 -7.36 -4.97
N LEU A 988 25.63 -8.18 -5.60
CA LEU A 988 25.65 -9.63 -5.35
C LEU A 988 26.64 -10.34 -6.27
N HIS A 989 27.34 -11.32 -5.69
CA HIS A 989 28.30 -12.16 -6.37
C HIS A 989 27.58 -13.09 -7.35
N ASN A 990 28.21 -13.47 -8.47
CA ASN A 990 27.52 -14.20 -9.54
C ASN A 990 26.89 -15.51 -9.11
N SER A 991 27.51 -16.17 -8.14
CA SER A 991 27.08 -17.47 -7.61
C SER A 991 26.47 -17.39 -6.22
N TYR A 992 25.99 -16.22 -5.75
CA TYR A 992 25.49 -16.07 -4.38
C TYR A 992 24.39 -17.10 -4.02
N THR A 993 23.47 -17.39 -4.95
CA THR A 993 22.40 -18.39 -4.76
C THR A 993 22.90 -19.83 -4.64
N LYS A 994 24.17 -20.10 -4.98
CA LYS A 994 24.82 -21.40 -4.83
C LYS A 994 25.72 -21.46 -3.60
N SER A 995 25.94 -20.32 -2.92
CA SER A 995 26.75 -20.29 -1.72
C SER A 995 26.02 -21.07 -0.63
N PRO A 996 26.67 -22.06 0.02
CA PRO A 996 26.07 -22.78 1.14
C PRO A 996 25.86 -21.88 2.37
N ASN A 997 26.49 -20.70 2.38
CA ASN A 997 26.39 -19.74 3.47
C ASN A 997 25.32 -18.67 3.23
N PHE A 998 24.78 -18.57 2.01
CA PHE A 998 23.67 -17.67 1.72
C PHE A 998 22.37 -18.31 2.20
N ASP A 999 21.72 -17.65 3.16
CA ASP A 999 20.45 -18.11 3.72
C ASP A 999 19.29 -17.81 2.74
N ALA A 1000 19.08 -18.72 1.80
CA ALA A 1000 18.00 -18.65 0.80
C ALA A 1000 16.74 -19.36 1.33
N SER A 1001 15.61 -18.66 1.29
CA SER A 1001 14.31 -19.26 1.61
C SER A 1001 13.82 -20.17 0.48
N ASN A 1002 13.34 -21.38 0.82
CA ASN A 1002 12.91 -22.38 -0.18
C ASN A 1002 11.57 -22.03 -0.86
N GLU A 1003 10.73 -21.19 -0.24
CA GLU A 1003 9.36 -20.93 -0.73
C GLU A 1003 9.23 -19.66 -1.58
N THR A 1004 10.19 -18.71 -1.51
CA THR A 1004 10.04 -17.43 -2.19
C THR A 1004 11.05 -17.25 -3.33
N ASN A 1005 10.54 -17.05 -4.55
CA ASN A 1005 11.34 -16.71 -5.73
C ASN A 1005 12.07 -15.35 -5.61
N LEU A 1006 11.89 -14.59 -4.53
CA LEU A 1006 12.49 -13.25 -4.33
C LEU A 1006 14.01 -13.30 -4.19
N ASP A 1007 14.55 -14.33 -3.53
CA ASP A 1007 16.00 -14.55 -3.40
C ASP A 1007 16.68 -14.89 -4.74
N ALA A 1008 15.90 -15.10 -5.80
CA ALA A 1008 16.43 -15.24 -7.17
C ALA A 1008 16.68 -13.88 -7.85
N PHE A 1009 16.09 -12.79 -7.33
CA PHE A 1009 16.15 -11.45 -7.93
C PHE A 1009 17.09 -10.52 -7.14
N PRO A 1010 18.39 -10.42 -7.52
CA PRO A 1010 19.38 -9.66 -6.78
C PRO A 1010 19.05 -8.15 -6.65
N ASN A 1011 18.31 -7.58 -7.61
CA ASN A 1011 17.88 -6.18 -7.59
C ASN A 1011 16.81 -5.88 -6.53
N LYS A 1012 16.16 -6.91 -5.96
CA LYS A 1012 15.15 -6.81 -4.90
C LYS A 1012 15.71 -7.09 -3.49
N LEU A 1013 17.03 -7.32 -3.38
CA LEU A 1013 17.70 -7.65 -2.12
C LEU A 1013 18.25 -6.40 -1.41
N THR A 1014 18.56 -6.51 -0.12
CA THR A 1014 18.79 -5.38 0.80
C THR A 1014 19.89 -4.43 0.35
N PRO A 1015 20.99 -4.90 -0.27
CA PRO A 1015 22.06 -4.01 -0.75
C PRO A 1015 21.61 -2.90 -1.71
N THR A 1016 20.48 -3.06 -2.40
CA THR A 1016 19.96 -2.05 -3.35
C THR A 1016 19.19 -0.92 -2.67
N ASN A 1017 18.70 -1.13 -1.44
CA ASN A 1017 17.94 -0.12 -0.70
C ASN A 1017 18.86 0.93 -0.06
N SER A 1018 18.38 2.18 0.05
CA SER A 1018 19.12 3.25 0.73
C SER A 1018 18.99 3.20 2.26
N THR A 1019 17.90 2.65 2.77
CA THR A 1019 17.58 2.57 4.20
C THR A 1019 17.06 1.18 4.60
N LEU A 1020 17.10 0.91 5.91
CA LEU A 1020 16.58 -0.28 6.57
C LEU A 1020 15.35 0.09 7.40
N SER A 1021 14.36 -0.80 7.39
CA SER A 1021 13.12 -0.68 8.15
C SER A 1021 13.08 -1.79 9.21
N LEU A 1022 13.73 -1.53 10.35
CA LEU A 1022 13.88 -2.53 11.41
C LEU A 1022 12.71 -2.49 12.40
N VAL A 1023 12.11 -3.65 12.66
CA VAL A 1023 11.00 -3.81 13.60
C VAL A 1023 11.20 -5.02 14.54
N ASP A 1024 10.38 -5.09 15.58
CA ASP A 1024 10.36 -6.15 16.58
C ASP A 1024 10.20 -7.53 15.94
N THR A 1025 11.10 -8.46 16.26
CA THR A 1025 11.03 -9.84 15.76
C THR A 1025 9.82 -10.60 16.32
N GLY A 1026 9.24 -10.11 17.42
CA GLY A 1026 7.99 -10.58 18.02
C GLY A 1026 6.82 -10.67 17.05
N LEU A 1027 6.87 -9.90 15.96
CA LEU A 1027 5.86 -9.85 14.90
C LEU A 1027 5.92 -11.06 13.96
N TYR A 1028 7.04 -11.76 13.93
CA TYR A 1028 7.28 -12.94 13.11
C TYR A 1028 7.36 -14.20 13.97
N ILE A 1029 8.45 -14.35 14.74
CA ILE A 1029 8.65 -15.43 15.70
C ILE A 1029 8.98 -14.78 17.05
N ASN A 1030 8.10 -14.97 18.04
CA ASN A 1030 8.21 -14.32 19.35
C ASN A 1030 9.37 -14.84 20.23
N ILE A 1031 10.43 -15.40 19.65
CA ILE A 1031 11.61 -15.90 20.37
C ILE A 1031 12.83 -15.97 19.42
N ALA A 1032 14.00 -15.54 19.88
CA ALA A 1032 15.20 -15.41 19.04
C ALA A 1032 16.03 -16.72 18.99
N PHE A 1033 15.47 -17.76 18.40
CA PHE A 1033 16.25 -18.95 18.04
C PHE A 1033 17.23 -18.70 16.89
N PRO A 1034 16.86 -18.03 15.78
CA PRO A 1034 17.72 -17.96 14.59
C PRO A 1034 19.14 -17.44 14.84
N PRO A 1035 19.37 -16.37 15.64
CA PRO A 1035 20.73 -15.89 15.90
C PRO A 1035 21.62 -16.93 16.59
N VAL A 1036 21.08 -17.80 17.44
CA VAL A 1036 21.87 -18.79 18.19
C VAL A 1036 22.05 -20.10 17.45
N LEU A 1037 21.14 -20.39 16.50
CA LEU A 1037 21.21 -21.57 15.64
C LEU A 1037 22.17 -21.38 14.46
N ARG A 1038 22.87 -20.24 14.37
CA ARG A 1038 23.98 -20.06 13.43
C ARG A 1038 24.98 -21.20 13.58
N PRO A 1039 25.37 -21.88 12.49
CA PRO A 1039 26.34 -22.98 12.56
C PRO A 1039 27.64 -22.58 13.27
N GLN A 1040 28.09 -21.34 13.09
CA GLN A 1040 29.35 -20.83 13.64
C GLN A 1040 29.33 -20.63 15.16
N ARG A 1041 28.14 -20.59 15.79
CA ARG A 1041 27.98 -20.53 17.25
C ARG A 1041 27.91 -21.91 17.90
N CYS A 1042 27.67 -22.97 17.11
CA CYS A 1042 27.63 -24.37 17.56
C CYS A 1042 26.84 -24.57 18.87
N ALA A 1043 25.62 -24.02 18.98
CA ALA A 1043 24.81 -24.18 20.17
C ALA A 1043 24.32 -25.64 20.28
N GLU A 1044 24.73 -26.34 21.33
CA GLU A 1044 24.41 -27.77 21.54
C GLU A 1044 23.22 -27.96 22.49
N PHE A 1045 23.01 -27.00 23.40
CA PHE A 1045 21.95 -27.06 24.40
C PHE A 1045 21.25 -25.71 24.53
N ILE A 1046 19.93 -25.69 24.36
CA ILE A 1046 19.13 -24.47 24.37
C ILE A 1046 18.07 -24.54 25.45
N ILE A 1047 18.11 -23.59 26.38
CA ILE A 1047 17.06 -23.32 27.35
C ILE A 1047 16.16 -22.23 26.76
N SER A 1048 14.98 -22.62 26.32
CA SER A 1048 13.97 -21.74 25.75
C SER A 1048 13.00 -21.29 26.82
N LEU A 1049 12.98 -19.98 27.10
CA LEU A 1049 12.11 -19.36 28.10
C LEU A 1049 11.02 -18.56 27.38
N SER A 1050 9.78 -19.05 27.41
CA SER A 1050 8.64 -18.47 26.71
C SER A 1050 7.63 -17.82 27.65
N TYR A 1051 7.44 -16.52 27.45
CA TYR A 1051 6.51 -15.63 28.14
C TYR A 1051 5.31 -15.23 27.25
N SER A 1052 5.10 -15.98 26.18
CA SER A 1052 3.98 -15.81 25.25
C SER A 1052 2.66 -16.08 25.96
N TRP A 1053 1.66 -15.25 25.70
CA TRP A 1053 0.30 -15.44 26.21
C TRP A 1053 -0.51 -16.21 25.17
N ASN A 1054 -0.40 -17.53 25.17
CA ASN A 1054 -1.09 -18.37 24.21
C ASN A 1054 -1.70 -19.61 24.88
N ASP A 1055 -2.85 -20.05 24.37
CA ASP A 1055 -3.48 -21.29 24.84
C ASP A 1055 -2.61 -22.52 24.53
N ASP A 1056 -1.87 -22.47 23.42
CA ASP A 1056 -0.88 -23.47 23.03
C ASP A 1056 0.53 -23.10 23.54
N PRO A 1057 1.07 -23.80 24.55
CA PRO A 1057 2.40 -23.52 25.09
C PRO A 1057 3.54 -23.79 24.10
N LEU A 1058 3.30 -24.56 23.02
CA LEU A 1058 4.34 -24.97 22.06
C LEU A 1058 4.35 -24.16 20.78
N GLN A 1059 3.47 -23.16 20.62
CA GLN A 1059 3.31 -22.38 19.38
C GLN A 1059 4.63 -21.77 18.89
N VAL A 1060 5.45 -21.21 19.79
CA VAL A 1060 6.73 -20.59 19.43
C VAL A 1060 7.75 -21.62 18.94
N VAL A 1061 7.74 -22.84 19.49
CA VAL A 1061 8.62 -23.94 19.08
C VAL A 1061 8.16 -24.50 17.73
N LYS A 1062 6.85 -24.58 17.47
CA LYS A 1062 6.28 -24.95 16.16
C LYS A 1062 6.78 -24.02 15.05
N LYS A 1063 6.59 -22.72 15.24
CA LYS A 1063 7.09 -21.70 14.30
C LYS A 1063 8.61 -21.74 14.10
N THR A 1064 9.34 -22.04 15.17
CA THR A 1064 10.80 -22.19 15.08
C THR A 1064 11.18 -23.40 14.23
N GLN A 1065 10.51 -24.55 14.40
CA GLN A 1065 10.75 -25.74 13.59
C GLN A 1065 10.40 -25.50 12.11
N GLU A 1066 9.32 -24.76 11.82
CA GLU A 1066 8.94 -24.35 10.46
C GLU A 1066 10.06 -23.53 9.83
N TYR A 1067 10.52 -22.47 10.51
CA TYR A 1067 11.65 -21.65 10.07
C TYR A 1067 12.92 -22.49 9.85
N CYS A 1068 13.29 -23.35 10.81
CA CYS A 1068 14.49 -24.17 10.67
C CYS A 1068 14.38 -25.16 9.50
N THR A 1069 13.19 -25.67 9.22
CA THR A 1069 12.93 -26.55 8.07
C THR A 1069 13.07 -25.79 6.75
N GLU A 1070 12.49 -24.59 6.67
CA GLU A 1070 12.57 -23.72 5.49
C GLU A 1070 14.02 -23.34 5.15
N HIS A 1071 14.80 -22.99 6.19
CA HIS A 1071 16.17 -22.48 6.09
C HIS A 1071 17.25 -23.57 6.23
N GLN A 1072 16.86 -24.85 6.28
CA GLN A 1072 17.78 -26.01 6.41
C GLN A 1072 18.72 -25.93 7.63
N VAL A 1073 18.24 -25.31 8.70
CA VAL A 1073 18.97 -25.18 9.97
C VAL A 1073 18.69 -26.42 10.83
N PRO A 1074 19.71 -27.10 11.39
CA PRO A 1074 19.51 -28.23 12.28
C PRO A 1074 18.66 -27.86 13.50
N PHE A 1075 17.53 -28.54 13.67
CA PHE A 1075 16.62 -28.40 14.81
C PHE A 1075 15.94 -29.73 15.10
N PRO A 1076 15.57 -30.05 16.36
CA PRO A 1076 14.91 -31.32 16.67
C PRO A 1076 13.61 -31.51 15.88
N LYS A 1077 13.41 -32.70 15.31
CA LYS A 1077 12.13 -33.05 14.69
C LYS A 1077 11.09 -33.40 15.75
N ILE A 1078 10.14 -32.50 15.98
CA ILE A 1078 9.11 -32.63 17.00
C ILE A 1078 7.78 -33.03 16.36
N ASP A 1079 7.22 -34.15 16.82
CA ASP A 1079 5.85 -34.55 16.53
C ASP A 1079 4.89 -33.91 17.53
N PHE A 1080 4.34 -32.75 17.14
CA PHE A 1080 3.45 -31.96 18.00
C PHE A 1080 2.12 -32.66 18.33
N SER A 1081 1.70 -33.67 17.55
CA SER A 1081 0.44 -34.40 17.79
C SER A 1081 0.43 -35.12 19.14
N LYS A 1082 1.61 -35.50 19.64
CA LYS A 1082 1.80 -36.17 20.94
C LYS A 1082 1.47 -35.27 22.15
N TYR A 1083 1.42 -33.95 21.96
CA TYR A 1083 1.27 -32.97 23.04
C TYR A 1083 -0.12 -32.31 23.08
N THR A 1084 -0.92 -32.42 22.01
CA THR A 1084 -2.24 -31.74 21.89
C THR A 1084 -3.25 -32.17 22.97
N SER A 1085 -3.13 -33.38 23.51
CA SER A 1085 -4.04 -33.96 24.51
C SER A 1085 -3.44 -34.09 25.92
N GLN A 1086 -2.18 -33.68 26.12
CA GLN A 1086 -1.50 -33.81 27.41
C GLN A 1086 -1.76 -32.58 28.30
N PRO A 1087 -1.77 -32.74 29.64
CA PRO A 1087 -1.77 -31.60 30.55
C PRO A 1087 -0.52 -30.74 30.33
N LYS A 1088 -0.68 -29.42 30.50
CA LYS A 1088 0.42 -28.45 30.41
C LYS A 1088 1.50 -28.78 31.45
N LYS A 1089 2.77 -28.68 31.07
CA LYS A 1089 3.95 -28.94 31.92
C LYS A 1089 4.79 -27.68 32.05
N GLU A 1090 5.54 -27.55 33.15
CA GLU A 1090 6.51 -26.46 33.32
C GLU A 1090 7.69 -26.56 32.35
N VAL A 1091 8.01 -27.76 31.88
CA VAL A 1091 9.11 -28.00 30.94
C VAL A 1091 8.77 -29.08 29.93
N TYR A 1092 9.19 -28.86 28.69
CA TYR A 1092 9.17 -29.80 27.58
C TYR A 1092 10.60 -30.03 27.11
N VAL A 1093 10.96 -31.28 26.86
CA VAL A 1093 12.32 -31.66 26.44
C VAL A 1093 12.24 -32.24 25.04
N PHE A 1094 13.05 -31.68 24.13
CA PHE A 1094 13.15 -32.12 22.74
C PHE A 1094 14.59 -32.55 22.47
N ILE A 1095 14.75 -33.81 22.09
CA ILE A 1095 16.02 -34.46 21.74
C ILE A 1095 15.78 -35.23 20.45
N ASP A 1096 16.65 -35.03 19.47
CA ASP A 1096 16.62 -35.78 18.22
C ASP A 1096 17.85 -36.69 18.15
N GLU A 1097 17.69 -37.93 18.61
CA GLU A 1097 18.77 -38.91 18.61
C GLU A 1097 19.22 -39.31 17.20
N GLN A 1098 18.43 -39.01 16.16
CA GLN A 1098 18.77 -39.31 14.77
C GLN A 1098 19.60 -38.21 14.11
N ASN A 1099 19.60 -37.00 14.68
CA ASN A 1099 20.34 -35.86 14.17
C ASN A 1099 21.22 -35.25 15.28
N PRO A 1100 22.48 -35.72 15.43
CA PRO A 1100 23.37 -35.22 16.48
C PRO A 1100 23.77 -33.76 16.31
N ASP A 1101 23.57 -33.18 15.11
CA ASP A 1101 23.84 -31.76 14.83
C ASP A 1101 22.69 -30.86 15.32
N ALA A 1102 21.53 -31.42 15.68
CA ALA A 1102 20.42 -30.66 16.25
C ALA A 1102 20.63 -30.41 17.75
N PRO A 1103 20.39 -29.19 18.25
CA PRO A 1103 20.53 -28.89 19.67
C PRO A 1103 19.50 -29.61 20.52
N ILE A 1104 19.86 -29.93 21.76
CA ILE A 1104 18.88 -30.31 22.79
C ILE A 1104 18.11 -29.07 23.21
N VAL A 1105 16.78 -29.11 23.19
CA VAL A 1105 15.93 -27.97 23.54
C VAL A 1105 15.10 -28.27 24.79
N LEU A 1106 15.31 -27.51 25.85
CA LEU A 1106 14.45 -27.45 27.03
C LEU A 1106 13.55 -26.23 26.94
N HIS A 1107 12.26 -26.44 26.74
CA HIS A 1107 11.29 -25.38 26.57
C HIS A 1107 10.44 -25.19 27.83
N PHE A 1108 10.54 -24.00 28.42
CA PHE A 1108 9.80 -23.55 29.59
C PHE A 1108 8.72 -22.52 29.17
N PRO A 1109 7.46 -22.95 29.00
CA PRO A 1109 6.36 -22.02 28.78
C PRO A 1109 5.90 -21.39 30.10
N LEU A 1110 5.32 -20.19 30.01
CA LEU A 1110 4.71 -19.51 31.15
C LEU A 1110 3.40 -20.19 31.56
N VAL A 1111 3.48 -21.11 32.52
CA VAL A 1111 2.34 -21.85 33.06
C VAL A 1111 2.35 -21.85 34.58
N ASN A 1112 1.16 -21.88 35.20
CA ASN A 1112 1.01 -22.04 36.64
C ASN A 1112 0.36 -23.40 36.94
N VAL A 1113 1.20 -24.45 37.10
CA VAL A 1113 0.73 -25.82 37.32
C VAL A 1113 1.06 -26.34 38.71
N SER A 1114 2.31 -26.65 39.06
CA SER A 1114 2.66 -27.05 40.43
C SER A 1114 2.78 -25.86 41.39
N PHE A 1115 3.19 -24.69 40.91
CA PHE A 1115 3.46 -23.52 41.77
C PHE A 1115 2.24 -23.03 42.56
N LYS A 1116 1.01 -23.27 42.07
CA LYS A 1116 -0.22 -22.97 42.81
C LYS A 1116 -0.37 -23.81 44.10
N ASP A 1117 0.25 -24.98 44.14
CA ASP A 1117 0.15 -25.96 45.22
C ASP A 1117 1.41 -25.98 46.10
N TYR A 1118 2.58 -25.62 45.56
CA TYR A 1118 3.89 -25.72 46.23
C TYR A 1118 4.64 -24.39 46.29
N LYS A 1119 5.15 -24.04 47.48
CA LYS A 1119 5.97 -22.82 47.70
C LYS A 1119 7.43 -22.95 47.27
N ALA A 1120 7.91 -24.18 47.09
CA ALA A 1120 9.24 -24.55 46.65
C ALA A 1120 9.19 -25.95 46.01
N PRO A 1121 10.16 -26.32 45.14
CA PRO A 1121 10.24 -27.63 44.50
C PRO A 1121 10.22 -28.82 45.48
#